data_AF-R6MUX9-F1
#
_entry.id   AF-R6MUX9-F1
#
_cell.length_a   1.000
_cell.length_b   1.000
_cell.length_c   1.000
_cell.angle_alpha   90.00
_cell.angle_beta   90.00
_cell.angle_gamma   90.00
#
_symmetry.space_group_name_H-M   'P 1'
#
loop_
_entity.id
_entity.type
_entity.pdbx_description
1 polymer ?
#
loop_
_entity_poly.entity_id
_entity_poly.type
_entity_poly.pdbx_seq_one_letter_code
_entity_poly.pdbx_strand_id
1 'polypeptide(L)'
;MGVGKSTAKMYVQKATGVTFKDVAGQEEAMESLNELVDFLNNPGKYTEIGAKLPKGALLVGPPGTGKTLLAKAVAGEAGVPFFSLSGSDFVEMFVGVGASRVRDLFKQAQSMAPCIIFIDEIDAIGKSRDSQYGGGNDEREQTLNQLLSEMDGFDSSKGLVILGATNRPEVLDKALLRPGRFDRRIIVEKPDLKGRVDILKVHAKDVLMDDSVDFDAIALATSGAVGSDLANMINEGAIMAVRAGRKAVSQADLFEAVEVVIAGKEKKDRILGKEEKRIVAYHEVGHALVTALQKDAEPVQKITIVPRTMGSLGYVMQVPEEEKYLMSKDEILTRITTLFGGRAAEQIVFNSITTGASNDIEQATSLARAMVTQYGMTDKFGMIGLESVQNKYLDGRTVLNCGDATEAEIDKEVMRILKECYAKAEELLRGDRDALDKLAEFLIEHETITGKEFMKIFRKVKGIEEPEGDLYDAIVIDVDGTLLDSEKQISEKTVETIVDAQKRGKKIAIASGRSIAGIRKNVAKIQLEKYGGYVIAYNGTTVVNCKTGECIYNQMVPGEILSQVYNEAVKSGVSIAVYNDAAKEIIVGNGLNKYVEFDAVACDVAVKESNDFVKTVNFGFNKILLSGEPDNMKNVEKHMLEMFGDKVNVFRSDPHFVELLPKYVDKGVAVEKLMRYLGINREKVICVGDSINDMSMLRYAGMGVAMGNAQDKVKQSADYVTLSHDEDGVANVIDKFMTPASKEKDDNV
;
A
#
# COMPACT_ATOMS: atom_id res chain seq x y z
N MET A 1 53.64 15.37 24.78
CA MET A 1 53.32 14.67 23.51
C MET A 1 52.12 13.77 23.76
N GLY A 2 50.90 14.23 23.50
CA GLY A 2 49.67 13.47 23.76
C GLY A 2 48.45 13.92 22.94
N VAL A 3 48.63 14.86 22.00
CA VAL A 3 47.57 15.39 21.14
C VAL A 3 47.64 14.60 19.83
N GLY A 4 46.88 13.50 19.73
CA GLY A 4 46.84 12.68 18.50
C GLY A 4 46.51 11.20 18.66
N LYS A 5 46.50 10.63 19.89
CA LYS A 5 45.95 9.28 20.11
C LYS A 5 44.45 9.37 20.31
N SER A 6 43.70 8.70 19.44
CA SER A 6 42.24 8.63 19.43
C SER A 6 41.65 8.34 20.82
N THR A 7 40.82 9.26 21.30
CA THR A 7 39.87 9.06 22.43
C THR A 7 38.42 8.94 21.93
N ALA A 8 38.21 8.92 20.60
CA ALA A 8 36.90 8.64 20.02
C ALA A 8 36.62 7.14 20.15
N LYS A 9 35.50 6.79 20.81
CA LYS A 9 35.00 5.42 20.89
C LYS A 9 34.71 4.92 19.46
N MET A 10 35.65 4.19 18.87
CA MET A 10 35.42 3.48 17.62
C MET A 10 34.41 2.36 17.94
N TYR A 11 33.14 2.55 17.55
CA TYR A 11 32.09 1.56 17.78
C TYR A 11 32.28 0.40 16.80
N VAL A 12 33.17 -0.53 17.16
CA VAL A 12 33.30 -1.81 16.46
C VAL A 12 32.16 -2.70 16.92
N GLN A 13 31.18 -2.92 16.04
CA GLN A 13 30.14 -3.92 16.29
C GLN A 13 30.63 -5.25 15.74
N LYS A 14 30.93 -6.21 16.64
CA LYS A 14 31.30 -7.58 16.27
C LYS A 14 30.11 -8.38 15.70
N ALA A 15 28.89 -7.98 16.03
CA ALA A 15 27.65 -8.49 15.45
C ALA A 15 26.66 -7.32 15.38
N THR A 16 26.13 -7.03 14.20
CA THR A 16 25.16 -5.93 14.00
C THR A 16 23.76 -6.31 14.49
N GLY A 17 23.45 -7.61 14.52
CA GLY A 17 22.13 -8.13 14.90
C GLY A 17 21.02 -7.84 13.88
N VAL A 18 21.38 -7.24 12.75
CA VAL A 18 20.48 -6.86 11.65
C VAL A 18 20.92 -7.63 10.41
N THR A 19 19.96 -8.24 9.71
CA THR A 19 20.18 -9.04 8.50
C THR A 19 19.31 -8.53 7.36
N PHE A 20 19.39 -9.11 6.16
CA PHE A 20 18.48 -8.73 5.07
C PHE A 20 17.01 -9.01 5.37
N LYS A 21 16.68 -9.85 6.37
CA LYS A 21 15.31 -10.09 6.82
C LYS A 21 14.66 -8.89 7.54
N ASP A 22 15.49 -7.94 7.98
CA ASP A 22 15.09 -6.75 8.70
C ASP A 22 15.02 -5.51 7.78
N VAL A 23 15.32 -5.70 6.49
CA VAL A 23 15.22 -4.67 5.45
C VAL A 23 14.15 -5.08 4.46
N ALA A 24 13.22 -4.17 4.15
CA ALA A 24 12.17 -4.38 3.17
C ALA A 24 12.09 -3.21 2.19
N GLY A 25 11.43 -3.42 1.04
CA GLY A 25 11.18 -2.40 0.03
C GLY A 25 12.42 -1.90 -0.72
N GLN A 26 13.51 -2.66 -0.72
CA GLN A 26 14.79 -2.34 -1.38
C GLN A 26 15.37 -3.55 -2.12
N GLU A 27 14.53 -4.32 -2.82
CA GLU A 27 14.90 -5.61 -3.44
C GLU A 27 16.10 -5.46 -4.40
N GLU A 28 16.09 -4.47 -5.30
CA GLU A 28 17.19 -4.23 -6.26
C GLU A 28 18.52 -3.86 -5.58
N ALA A 29 18.46 -3.02 -4.55
CA ALA A 29 19.64 -2.64 -3.79
C ALA A 29 20.18 -3.84 -2.99
N MET A 30 19.30 -4.67 -2.43
CA MET A 30 19.68 -5.91 -1.74
C MET A 30 20.31 -6.93 -2.67
N GLU A 31 19.81 -7.10 -3.90
CA GLU A 31 20.43 -7.98 -4.90
C GLU A 31 21.85 -7.53 -5.25
N SER A 32 22.04 -6.23 -5.50
CA SER A 32 23.36 -5.66 -5.76
C SER A 32 24.33 -5.82 -4.57
N LEU A 33 23.81 -5.76 -3.35
CA LEU A 33 24.57 -5.92 -2.12
C LEU A 33 24.84 -7.39 -1.77
N ASN A 34 23.98 -8.33 -2.19
CA ASN A 34 24.20 -9.77 -2.03
C ASN A 34 25.46 -10.23 -2.76
N GLU A 35 25.81 -9.61 -3.90
CA GLU A 35 27.10 -9.85 -4.56
C GLU A 35 28.29 -9.51 -3.64
N LEU A 36 28.20 -8.42 -2.86
CA LEU A 36 29.22 -8.04 -1.89
C LEU A 36 29.28 -9.00 -0.71
N VAL A 37 28.14 -9.57 -0.30
CA VAL A 37 28.07 -10.58 0.75
C VAL A 37 28.70 -11.90 0.30
N ASP A 38 28.39 -12.41 -0.90
CA ASP A 38 29.04 -13.62 -1.44
C ASP A 38 30.55 -13.38 -1.59
N PHE A 39 30.95 -12.17 -1.97
CA PHE A 39 32.35 -11.79 -2.02
C PHE A 39 33.05 -11.87 -0.65
N LEU A 40 32.46 -11.30 0.40
CA LEU A 40 33.05 -11.32 1.74
C LEU A 40 33.14 -12.74 2.31
N ASN A 41 32.17 -13.59 1.99
CA ASN A 41 32.13 -14.99 2.43
C ASN A 41 33.08 -15.89 1.63
N ASN A 42 33.21 -15.68 0.30
CA ASN A 42 33.94 -16.54 -0.61
C ASN A 42 34.92 -15.77 -1.53
N PRO A 43 35.90 -15.03 -1.00
CA PRO A 43 36.80 -14.20 -1.83
C PRO A 43 37.67 -15.02 -2.80
N GLY A 44 37.99 -16.27 -2.46
CA GLY A 44 38.75 -17.21 -3.29
C GLY A 44 38.11 -17.47 -4.66
N LYS A 45 36.79 -17.66 -4.70
CA LYS A 45 36.01 -17.95 -5.92
C LYS A 45 36.19 -16.90 -7.01
N TYR A 46 36.28 -15.63 -6.61
CA TYR A 46 36.45 -14.50 -7.53
C TYR A 46 37.90 -14.30 -7.96
N THR A 47 38.84 -14.50 -7.03
CA THR A 47 40.28 -14.36 -7.32
C THR A 47 40.81 -15.45 -8.25
N GLU A 48 40.28 -16.67 -8.18
CA GLU A 48 40.67 -17.80 -9.05
C GLU A 48 40.42 -17.54 -10.54
N ILE A 49 39.34 -16.83 -10.87
CA ILE A 49 38.99 -16.45 -12.25
C ILE A 49 39.57 -15.08 -12.67
N GLY A 50 40.37 -14.46 -11.79
CA GLY A 50 41.00 -13.16 -12.05
C GLY A 50 40.06 -11.95 -11.96
N ALA A 51 38.89 -12.10 -11.34
CA ALA A 51 37.98 -10.98 -11.11
C ALA A 51 38.58 -10.01 -10.08
N LYS A 52 38.59 -8.71 -10.42
CA LYS A 52 39.00 -7.67 -9.48
C LYS A 52 37.85 -7.35 -8.55
N LEU A 53 38.15 -7.40 -7.26
CA LEU A 53 37.20 -7.23 -6.19
C LEU A 53 36.82 -5.74 -6.06
N PRO A 54 35.52 -5.40 -5.94
CA PRO A 54 35.11 -4.02 -5.76
C PRO A 54 35.67 -3.50 -4.43
N LYS A 55 36.37 -2.37 -4.46
CA LYS A 55 36.97 -1.80 -3.23
C LYS A 55 35.94 -1.06 -2.38
N GLY A 56 34.87 -0.56 -2.99
CA GLY A 56 33.81 0.09 -2.27
C GLY A 56 32.58 0.42 -3.08
N ALA A 57 31.45 0.53 -2.39
CA ALA A 57 30.16 0.89 -2.97
C ALA A 57 29.60 2.15 -2.31
N LEU A 58 28.98 3.01 -3.12
CA LEU A 58 28.29 4.21 -2.67
C LEU A 58 26.78 3.97 -2.72
N LEU A 59 26.14 4.02 -1.55
CA LEU A 59 24.69 4.03 -1.36
C LEU A 59 24.16 5.45 -1.58
N VAL A 60 23.30 5.62 -2.57
CA VAL A 60 22.79 6.93 -3.00
C VAL A 60 21.28 6.95 -2.93
N GLY A 61 20.69 7.93 -2.26
CA GLY A 61 19.24 8.10 -2.26
C GLY A 61 18.74 9.10 -1.25
N PRO A 62 17.42 9.37 -1.18
CA PRO A 62 16.82 10.31 -0.22
C PRO A 62 17.13 9.95 1.24
N PRO A 63 17.09 10.92 2.18
CA PRO A 63 17.17 10.62 3.59
C PRO A 63 16.02 9.69 4.02
N GLY A 64 16.26 8.83 5.02
CA GLY A 64 15.23 7.95 5.57
C GLY A 64 14.88 6.69 4.76
N THR A 65 15.55 6.43 3.63
CA THR A 65 15.35 5.19 2.82
C THR A 65 16.07 3.95 3.35
N GLY A 66 16.76 4.05 4.50
CA GLY A 66 17.40 2.90 5.13
C GLY A 66 18.82 2.59 4.66
N LYS A 67 19.56 3.54 4.07
CA LYS A 67 20.97 3.34 3.65
C LYS A 67 21.87 2.78 4.76
N THR A 68 21.81 3.37 5.95
CA THR A 68 22.58 2.92 7.13
C THR A 68 22.12 1.54 7.62
N LEU A 69 20.82 1.23 7.49
CA LEU A 69 20.25 -0.07 7.85
C LEU A 69 20.72 -1.15 6.88
N LEU A 70 20.69 -0.87 5.57
CA LEU A 70 21.22 -1.73 4.51
C LEU A 70 22.70 -2.05 4.74
N ALA A 71 23.54 -1.06 5.05
CA ALA A 71 24.95 -1.29 5.31
C ALA A 71 25.19 -2.22 6.52
N LYS A 72 24.38 -2.09 7.59
CA LYS A 72 24.43 -2.98 8.75
C LYS A 72 23.94 -4.40 8.43
N ALA A 73 22.92 -4.52 7.59
CA ALA A 73 22.38 -5.80 7.13
C ALA A 73 23.40 -6.58 6.31
N VAL A 74 24.15 -5.92 5.42
CA VAL A 74 25.25 -6.53 4.65
C VAL A 74 26.31 -7.15 5.58
N ALA A 75 26.71 -6.41 6.62
CA ALA A 75 27.68 -6.90 7.59
C ALA A 75 27.15 -8.07 8.42
N GLY A 76 25.86 -8.03 8.78
CA GLY A 76 25.20 -9.11 9.50
C GLY A 76 25.06 -10.38 8.67
N GLU A 77 24.71 -10.25 7.39
CA GLU A 77 24.58 -11.37 6.46
C GLU A 77 25.95 -12.02 6.14
N ALA A 78 27.00 -11.20 6.02
CA ALA A 78 28.37 -11.69 5.83
C ALA A 78 29.04 -12.15 7.14
N GLY A 79 28.45 -11.89 8.31
CA GLY A 79 29.01 -12.25 9.62
C GLY A 79 30.38 -11.60 9.92
N VAL A 80 30.65 -10.42 9.35
CA VAL A 80 31.94 -9.72 9.48
C VAL A 80 31.85 -8.49 10.40
N PRO A 81 32.97 -8.04 11.02
CA PRO A 81 32.99 -6.81 11.81
C PRO A 81 32.54 -5.58 11.01
N PHE A 82 31.77 -4.71 11.65
CA PHE A 82 31.24 -3.48 11.07
C PHE A 82 31.81 -2.24 11.78
N PHE A 83 32.51 -1.39 11.02
CA PHE A 83 32.99 -0.09 11.48
C PHE A 83 32.06 1.00 10.95
N SER A 84 31.38 1.73 11.83
CA SER A 84 30.45 2.81 11.45
C SER A 84 31.00 4.17 11.88
N LEU A 85 31.16 5.10 10.94
CA LEU A 85 31.60 6.47 11.18
C LEU A 85 30.74 7.47 10.40
N SER A 86 30.57 8.69 10.90
CA SER A 86 30.01 9.80 10.12
C SER A 86 31.13 10.55 9.40
N GLY A 87 30.89 11.01 8.18
CA GLY A 87 31.79 11.90 7.44
C GLY A 87 32.10 13.17 8.22
N SER A 88 31.17 13.64 9.05
CA SER A 88 31.38 14.79 9.93
C SER A 88 32.43 14.55 11.03
N ASP A 89 32.63 13.31 11.47
CA ASP A 89 33.64 12.95 12.49
C ASP A 89 35.08 13.19 12.02
N PHE A 90 35.27 13.41 10.72
CA PHE A 90 36.55 13.65 10.09
C PHE A 90 36.83 15.14 9.85
N VAL A 91 35.85 16.02 10.06
CA VAL A 91 35.98 17.47 9.91
C VAL A 91 36.30 18.08 11.26
N GLU A 92 37.54 18.53 11.45
CA GLU A 92 38.04 19.05 12.72
C GLU A 92 38.64 20.46 12.56
N MET A 93 38.68 21.22 13.66
CA MET A 93 39.29 22.58 13.65
C MET A 93 40.81 22.56 13.44
N PHE A 94 41.47 21.42 13.68
CA PHE A 94 42.91 21.29 13.62
C PHE A 94 43.37 20.53 12.37
N VAL A 95 44.19 21.19 11.54
CA VAL A 95 44.76 20.62 10.32
C VAL A 95 45.50 19.32 10.61
N GLY A 96 45.21 18.29 9.81
CA GLY A 96 45.87 16.98 9.88
C GLY A 96 45.28 16.00 10.90
N VAL A 97 44.35 16.42 11.77
CA VAL A 97 43.67 15.52 12.71
C VAL A 97 42.74 14.56 11.97
N GLY A 98 41.93 15.06 11.03
CA GLY A 98 41.07 14.22 10.19
C GLY A 98 41.86 13.17 9.40
N ALA A 99 42.93 13.58 8.72
CA ALA A 99 43.83 12.66 8.01
C ALA A 99 44.51 11.62 8.94
N SER A 100 44.83 11.96 10.18
CA SER A 100 45.34 10.96 11.14
C SER A 100 44.28 9.93 11.52
N ARG A 101 43.02 10.36 11.71
CA ARG A 101 41.90 9.46 12.02
C ARG A 101 41.62 8.48 10.88
N VAL A 102 41.67 8.95 9.63
CA VAL A 102 41.51 8.09 8.45
C VAL A 102 42.60 6.99 8.45
N ARG A 103 43.87 7.34 8.68
CA ARG A 103 44.95 6.35 8.77
C ARG A 103 44.75 5.33 9.87
N ASP A 104 44.38 5.79 11.07
CA ASP A 104 44.17 4.90 12.21
C ASP A 104 42.97 3.96 12.00
N LEU A 105 41.90 4.44 11.35
CA LEU A 105 40.75 3.64 10.97
C LEU A 105 41.15 2.49 10.03
N PHE A 106 41.85 2.80 8.93
CA PHE A 106 42.27 1.79 7.96
C PHE A 106 43.25 0.79 8.55
N LYS A 107 44.17 1.24 9.42
CA LYS A 107 45.09 0.34 10.12
C LYS A 107 44.37 -0.65 11.04
N GLN A 108 43.34 -0.19 11.75
CA GLN A 108 42.52 -1.06 12.60
C GLN A 108 41.66 -2.01 11.77
N ALA A 109 40.99 -1.52 10.73
CA ALA A 109 40.18 -2.34 9.84
C ALA A 109 41.02 -3.45 9.16
N GLN A 110 42.23 -3.15 8.70
CA GLN A 110 43.15 -4.15 8.13
C GLN A 110 43.56 -5.24 9.13
N SER A 111 43.63 -4.92 10.43
CA SER A 111 43.95 -5.92 11.47
C SER A 111 42.78 -6.85 11.81
N MET A 112 41.56 -6.47 11.43
CA MET A 112 40.31 -7.20 11.68
C MET A 112 39.65 -7.70 10.38
N ALA A 113 40.38 -7.71 9.27
CA ALA A 113 39.86 -8.17 7.98
C ALA A 113 39.60 -9.70 7.99
N PRO A 114 38.54 -10.19 7.33
CA PRO A 114 37.58 -9.46 6.49
C PRO A 114 36.60 -8.60 7.32
N CYS A 115 36.32 -7.36 6.88
CA CYS A 115 35.42 -6.44 7.56
C CYS A 115 34.86 -5.35 6.64
N ILE A 116 33.86 -4.61 7.11
CA ILE A 116 33.22 -3.50 6.38
C ILE A 116 33.48 -2.17 7.10
N ILE A 117 33.92 -1.16 6.34
CA ILE A 117 33.98 0.23 6.79
C ILE A 117 32.79 0.98 6.18
N PHE A 118 31.89 1.48 7.00
CA PHE A 118 30.77 2.33 6.61
C PHE A 118 31.01 3.78 7.00
N ILE A 119 30.91 4.67 6.01
CA ILE A 119 31.01 6.13 6.17
C ILE A 119 29.68 6.76 5.77
N ASP A 120 28.90 7.19 6.75
CA ASP A 120 27.66 7.95 6.51
C ASP A 120 27.97 9.41 6.16
N GLU A 121 27.08 10.10 5.44
CA GLU A 121 27.25 11.51 5.05
C GLU A 121 28.64 11.83 4.45
N ILE A 122 29.10 10.98 3.51
CA ILE A 122 30.44 11.13 2.93
C ILE A 122 30.65 12.47 2.21
N ASP A 123 29.58 13.17 1.84
CA ASP A 123 29.62 14.53 1.28
C ASP A 123 30.17 15.59 2.24
N ALA A 124 30.25 15.31 3.55
CA ALA A 124 30.90 16.21 4.51
C ALA A 124 32.40 16.39 4.23
N ILE A 125 33.10 15.32 3.82
CA ILE A 125 34.53 15.31 3.47
C ILE A 125 34.79 15.15 1.97
N GLY A 126 33.81 14.66 1.22
CA GLY A 126 33.93 14.31 -0.19
C GLY A 126 33.56 15.41 -1.15
N LYS A 127 33.33 16.65 -0.70
CA LYS A 127 32.81 17.72 -1.55
C LYS A 127 33.84 18.18 -2.60
N SER A 128 33.39 18.42 -3.85
CA SER A 128 34.23 18.97 -4.91
C SER A 128 34.67 20.41 -4.64
N ARG A 129 35.82 20.79 -5.20
CA ARG A 129 36.39 22.14 -5.14
C ARG A 129 35.47 23.19 -5.79
N ASP A 130 34.55 23.77 -5.03
CA ASP A 130 33.91 25.02 -5.45
C ASP A 130 34.81 26.20 -5.03
N SER A 131 35.52 26.71 -6.01
CA SER A 131 36.39 27.87 -5.93
C SER A 131 35.56 29.16 -5.77
N GLN A 132 35.43 29.68 -4.55
CA GLN A 132 35.44 31.13 -4.23
C GLN A 132 35.22 31.33 -2.71
N TYR A 133 36.20 31.97 -2.06
CA TYR A 133 36.24 32.43 -0.65
C TYR A 133 36.63 31.45 0.48
N GLY A 134 37.94 31.41 0.79
CA GLY A 134 38.45 31.56 2.17
C GLY A 134 38.67 30.31 3.04
N GLY A 135 39.94 29.86 3.14
CA GLY A 135 40.61 29.39 4.37
C GLY A 135 40.17 28.10 5.10
N GLY A 136 38.96 27.57 4.85
CA GLY A 136 38.42 26.38 5.53
C GLY A 136 38.53 25.06 4.74
N ASN A 137 39.01 25.10 3.49
CA ASN A 137 39.05 23.94 2.60
C ASN A 137 40.27 23.02 2.81
N ASP A 138 41.36 23.51 3.39
CA ASP A 138 42.64 22.79 3.41
C ASP A 138 42.60 21.53 4.29
N GLU A 139 41.86 21.58 5.41
CA GLU A 139 41.72 20.43 6.32
C GLU A 139 40.86 19.32 5.70
N ARG A 140 39.73 19.68 5.10
CA ARG A 140 38.84 18.74 4.40
C ARG A 140 39.53 18.11 3.20
N GLU A 141 40.26 18.91 2.41
CA GLU A 141 41.05 18.39 1.29
C GLU A 141 42.15 17.43 1.74
N GLN A 142 42.86 17.74 2.82
CA GLN A 142 43.89 16.85 3.33
C GLN A 142 43.29 15.52 3.79
N THR A 143 42.15 15.57 4.47
CA THR A 143 41.43 14.38 4.94
C THR A 143 40.87 13.55 3.78
N LEU A 144 40.30 14.20 2.75
CA LEU A 144 39.85 13.55 1.52
C LEU A 144 41.00 12.88 0.77
N ASN A 145 42.11 13.58 0.57
CA ASN A 145 43.28 13.02 -0.10
C ASN A 145 43.86 11.83 0.67
N GLN A 146 43.84 11.87 2.00
CA GLN A 146 44.23 10.73 2.81
C GLN A 146 43.29 9.54 2.62
N LEU A 147 41.96 9.76 2.60
CA LEU A 147 40.99 8.71 2.31
C LEU A 147 41.24 8.08 0.94
N LEU A 148 41.46 8.90 -0.09
CA LEU A 148 41.81 8.44 -1.44
C LEU A 148 43.10 7.60 -1.45
N SER A 149 44.14 8.05 -0.73
CA SER A 149 45.40 7.34 -0.62
C SER A 149 45.24 5.99 0.07
N GLU A 150 44.42 5.90 1.12
CA GLU A 150 44.14 4.64 1.80
C GLU A 150 43.35 3.69 0.91
N MET A 151 42.32 4.18 0.20
CA MET A 151 41.51 3.40 -0.75
C MET A 151 42.36 2.78 -1.87
N ASP A 152 43.28 3.58 -2.42
CA ASP A 152 44.18 3.10 -3.47
C ASP A 152 45.22 2.10 -2.92
N GLY A 153 45.68 2.32 -1.67
CA GLY A 153 46.80 1.61 -1.04
C GLY A 153 46.48 0.24 -0.41
N PHE A 154 45.22 -0.07 -0.10
CA PHE A 154 44.89 -1.36 0.52
C PHE A 154 44.68 -2.50 -0.50
N ASP A 155 45.10 -3.70 -0.10
CA ASP A 155 44.94 -4.93 -0.88
C ASP A 155 43.51 -5.47 -0.73
N SER A 156 42.78 -5.49 -1.84
CA SER A 156 41.39 -5.97 -1.89
C SER A 156 41.27 -7.47 -1.63
N SER A 157 42.36 -8.24 -1.77
CA SER A 157 42.37 -9.69 -1.49
C SER A 157 42.10 -10.04 -0.03
N LYS A 158 42.29 -9.09 0.89
CA LYS A 158 42.08 -9.29 2.34
C LYS A 158 40.60 -9.22 2.77
N GLY A 159 39.67 -8.98 1.84
CA GLY A 159 38.23 -8.92 2.15
C GLY A 159 37.83 -7.67 2.93
N LEU A 160 38.44 -6.51 2.61
CA LEU A 160 38.07 -5.21 3.16
C LEU A 160 37.18 -4.46 2.17
N VAL A 161 35.96 -4.08 2.56
CA VAL A 161 35.01 -3.36 1.71
C VAL A 161 34.63 -2.03 2.36
N ILE A 162 34.58 -0.96 1.55
CA ILE A 162 34.18 0.37 1.99
C ILE A 162 32.78 0.68 1.45
N LEU A 163 31.84 0.97 2.35
CA LEU A 163 30.50 1.45 2.00
C LEU A 163 30.40 2.94 2.37
N GLY A 164 30.01 3.77 1.41
CA GLY A 164 29.70 5.19 1.65
C GLY A 164 28.21 5.43 1.50
N ALA A 165 27.61 6.33 2.28
CA ALA A 165 26.25 6.79 2.06
C ALA A 165 26.21 8.30 1.81
N THR A 166 25.39 8.75 0.86
CA THR A 166 25.13 10.17 0.63
C THR A 166 23.70 10.41 0.14
N ASN A 167 23.19 11.60 0.46
CA ASN A 167 21.97 12.14 -0.15
C ASN A 167 22.31 13.12 -1.30
N ARG A 168 23.59 13.38 -1.59
CA ARG A 168 24.05 14.45 -2.50
C ARG A 168 25.18 13.94 -3.41
N PRO A 169 24.92 12.96 -4.28
CA PRO A 169 25.97 12.38 -5.13
C PRO A 169 26.60 13.41 -6.08
N GLU A 170 25.89 14.47 -6.46
CA GLU A 170 26.34 15.52 -7.37
C GLU A 170 27.43 16.43 -6.79
N VAL A 171 27.46 16.63 -5.46
CA VAL A 171 28.48 17.48 -4.81
C VAL A 171 29.78 16.73 -4.54
N LEU A 172 29.80 15.40 -4.74
CA LEU A 172 30.97 14.58 -4.47
C LEU A 172 32.07 14.79 -5.52
N ASP A 173 33.32 14.80 -5.05
CA ASP A 173 34.50 14.85 -5.89
C ASP A 173 34.53 13.61 -6.80
N LYS A 174 34.66 13.84 -8.11
CA LYS A 174 34.74 12.79 -9.12
C LYS A 174 35.88 11.80 -8.87
N ALA A 175 36.91 12.19 -8.11
CA ALA A 175 38.00 11.34 -7.68
C ALA A 175 37.51 10.17 -6.82
N LEU A 176 36.53 10.37 -5.92
CA LEU A 176 35.95 9.29 -5.10
C LEU A 176 35.27 8.20 -5.95
N LEU A 177 34.74 8.61 -7.10
CA LEU A 177 33.89 7.79 -7.97
C LEU A 177 34.69 7.09 -9.10
N ARG A 178 36.02 7.15 -9.06
CA ARG A 178 36.89 6.49 -10.04
C ARG A 178 37.01 4.98 -9.73
N PRO A 179 37.20 4.13 -10.76
CA PRO A 179 37.42 2.70 -10.57
C PRO A 179 38.55 2.41 -9.57
N GLY A 180 38.33 1.47 -8.65
CA GLY A 180 39.25 1.15 -7.56
C GLY A 180 38.99 1.92 -6.26
N ARG A 181 37.94 2.77 -6.21
CA ARG A 181 37.49 3.49 -5.01
C ARG A 181 36.01 3.14 -4.76
N PHE A 182 35.08 4.08 -4.92
CA PHE A 182 33.65 3.77 -5.02
C PHE A 182 33.32 3.39 -6.46
N ASP A 183 33.63 2.15 -6.82
CA ASP A 183 33.43 1.61 -8.16
C ASP A 183 31.99 1.15 -8.40
N ARG A 184 31.22 0.89 -7.35
CA ARG A 184 29.78 0.61 -7.40
C ARG A 184 28.97 1.79 -6.89
N ARG A 185 27.87 2.09 -7.59
CA ARG A 185 26.83 2.99 -7.11
C ARG A 185 25.54 2.19 -7.00
N ILE A 186 24.99 2.16 -5.80
CA ILE A 186 23.77 1.42 -5.49
C ILE A 186 22.73 2.47 -5.13
N ILE A 187 21.68 2.53 -5.94
CA ILE A 187 20.60 3.49 -5.77
C ILE A 187 19.61 2.89 -4.76
N VAL A 188 19.27 3.68 -3.74
CA VAL A 188 18.34 3.33 -2.66
C VAL A 188 17.18 4.32 -2.73
N GLU A 189 16.22 4.03 -3.61
CA GLU A 189 15.09 4.91 -3.90
C GLU A 189 14.01 4.82 -2.81
N LYS A 190 12.95 5.61 -2.97
CA LYS A 190 11.76 5.48 -2.13
C LYS A 190 11.08 4.14 -2.43
N PRO A 191 10.50 3.47 -1.43
CA PRO A 191 9.78 2.22 -1.63
C PRO A 191 8.51 2.44 -2.48
N ASP A 192 8.22 1.47 -3.35
CA ASP A 192 6.95 1.31 -4.05
C ASP A 192 5.84 0.80 -3.11
N LEU A 193 4.61 0.66 -3.60
CA LEU A 193 3.47 0.20 -2.78
C LEU A 193 3.79 -1.10 -2.03
N LYS A 194 4.30 -2.10 -2.75
CA LYS A 194 4.67 -3.40 -2.19
C LYS A 194 5.76 -3.24 -1.13
N GLY A 195 6.79 -2.46 -1.43
CA GLY A 195 7.87 -2.14 -0.52
C GLY A 195 7.40 -1.42 0.75
N ARG A 196 6.45 -0.49 0.63
CA ARG A 196 5.84 0.18 1.79
C ARG A 196 5.07 -0.80 2.66
N VAL A 197 4.28 -1.68 2.07
CA VAL A 197 3.56 -2.76 2.79
C VAL A 197 4.55 -3.66 3.52
N ASP A 198 5.64 -4.07 2.87
CA ASP A 198 6.63 -4.94 3.48
C ASP A 198 7.41 -4.24 4.60
N ILE A 199 7.74 -2.94 4.44
CA ILE A 199 8.34 -2.13 5.50
C ILE A 199 7.40 -2.00 6.70
N LEU A 200 6.12 -1.72 6.48
CA LEU A 200 5.11 -1.66 7.54
C LEU A 200 5.02 -3.00 8.28
N LYS A 201 5.02 -4.13 7.56
CA LYS A 201 5.01 -5.48 8.15
C LYS A 201 6.26 -5.76 8.98
N VAL A 202 7.45 -5.35 8.52
CA VAL A 202 8.71 -5.51 9.26
C VAL A 202 8.64 -4.76 10.59
N HIS A 203 8.22 -3.49 10.57
CA HIS A 203 8.11 -2.68 11.79
C HIS A 203 6.94 -3.09 12.68
N ALA A 204 5.93 -3.76 12.14
CA ALA A 204 4.80 -4.28 12.91
C ALA A 204 5.12 -5.54 13.72
N LYS A 205 6.22 -6.28 13.42
CA LYS A 205 6.53 -7.57 14.08
C LYS A 205 6.62 -7.47 15.60
N ASP A 206 7.17 -6.36 16.10
CA ASP A 206 7.39 -6.13 17.54
C ASP A 206 6.23 -5.38 18.22
N VAL A 207 5.16 -5.08 17.47
CA VAL A 207 4.00 -4.33 17.95
C VAL A 207 2.76 -5.22 17.91
N LEU A 208 2.02 -5.26 19.01
CA LEU A 208 0.75 -6.00 19.05
C LEU A 208 -0.28 -5.29 18.15
N MET A 209 -0.66 -5.94 17.06
CA MET A 209 -1.66 -5.44 16.11
C MET A 209 -3.01 -6.14 16.35
N ASP A 210 -4.08 -5.41 16.12
CA ASP A 210 -5.44 -5.93 16.07
C ASP A 210 -5.75 -6.53 14.69
N ASP A 211 -6.65 -7.50 14.61
CA ASP A 211 -7.01 -8.16 13.34
C ASP A 211 -7.66 -7.19 12.33
N SER A 212 -8.08 -5.98 12.75
CA SER A 212 -8.57 -4.91 11.87
C SER A 212 -7.52 -4.29 10.96
N VAL A 213 -6.23 -4.50 11.22
CA VAL A 213 -5.15 -3.80 10.52
C VAL A 213 -5.04 -4.27 9.07
N ASP A 214 -5.07 -3.29 8.17
CA ASP A 214 -4.92 -3.43 6.73
C ASP A 214 -3.75 -2.55 6.28
N PHE A 215 -2.59 -3.18 6.07
CA PHE A 215 -1.36 -2.49 5.68
C PHE A 215 -1.40 -1.96 4.24
N ASP A 216 -2.18 -2.56 3.35
CA ASP A 216 -2.32 -2.10 1.97
C ASP A 216 -3.02 -0.74 1.95
N ALA A 217 -4.08 -0.58 2.75
CA ALA A 217 -4.77 0.69 2.90
C ALA A 217 -3.88 1.80 3.48
N ILE A 218 -3.02 1.46 4.46
CA ILE A 218 -2.05 2.42 5.01
C ILE A 218 -0.99 2.76 3.97
N ALA A 219 -0.44 1.78 3.27
CA ALA A 219 0.60 2.00 2.25
C ALA A 219 0.12 2.87 1.08
N LEU A 220 -1.16 2.79 0.71
CA LEU A 220 -1.81 3.69 -0.26
C LEU A 220 -1.93 5.13 0.29
N ALA A 221 -2.38 5.27 1.53
CA ALA A 221 -2.51 6.57 2.20
C ALA A 221 -1.16 7.27 2.47
N THR A 222 -0.06 6.51 2.44
CA THR A 222 1.31 7.01 2.66
C THR A 222 2.15 7.02 1.38
N SER A 223 1.52 7.31 0.24
CA SER A 223 2.24 7.39 -1.04
C SER A 223 3.42 8.37 -0.96
N GLY A 224 4.59 7.92 -1.42
CA GLY A 224 5.83 8.70 -1.37
C GLY A 224 6.54 8.80 -0.01
N ALA A 225 6.02 8.16 1.04
CA ALA A 225 6.66 8.05 2.35
C ALA A 225 7.93 7.17 2.27
N VAL A 226 8.95 7.52 3.07
CA VAL A 226 10.18 6.72 3.17
C VAL A 226 10.13 5.75 4.35
N GLY A 227 11.07 4.80 4.41
CA GLY A 227 11.07 3.76 5.44
C GLY A 227 11.07 4.31 6.88
N SER A 228 11.78 5.42 7.12
CA SER A 228 11.75 6.08 8.43
C SER A 228 10.38 6.67 8.80
N ASP A 229 9.64 7.17 7.82
CA ASP A 229 8.31 7.74 8.05
C ASP A 229 7.33 6.62 8.42
N LEU A 230 7.38 5.50 7.69
CA LEU A 230 6.56 4.31 7.94
C LEU A 230 6.86 3.70 9.31
N ALA A 231 8.14 3.59 9.67
CA ALA A 231 8.56 3.14 11.00
C ALA A 231 8.00 4.05 12.11
N ASN A 232 8.03 5.37 11.88
CA ASN A 232 7.49 6.35 12.81
C ASN A 232 5.95 6.27 12.93
N MET A 233 5.23 6.00 11.83
CA MET A 233 3.78 5.79 11.84
C MET A 233 3.37 4.59 12.69
N ILE A 234 4.06 3.44 12.55
CA ILE A 234 3.81 2.26 13.40
C ILE A 234 4.03 2.60 14.88
N ASN A 235 5.12 3.30 15.19
CA ASN A 235 5.43 3.69 16.56
C ASN A 235 4.42 4.70 17.14
N GLU A 236 4.01 5.72 16.39
CA GLU A 236 2.97 6.65 16.84
C GLU A 236 1.62 5.95 17.03
N GLY A 237 1.25 5.02 16.15
CA GLY A 237 0.06 4.17 16.31
C GLY A 237 0.09 3.35 17.60
N ALA A 238 1.25 2.77 17.95
CA ALA A 238 1.45 2.08 19.22
C ALA A 238 1.29 3.01 20.43
N ILE A 239 1.87 4.22 20.37
CA ILE A 239 1.72 5.23 21.43
C ILE A 239 0.26 5.65 21.60
N MET A 240 -0.50 5.78 20.51
CA MET A 240 -1.92 6.12 20.52
C MET A 240 -2.77 5.02 21.14
N ALA A 241 -2.53 3.76 20.76
CA ALA A 241 -3.21 2.61 21.36
C ALA A 241 -2.99 2.57 22.88
N VAL A 242 -1.74 2.75 23.34
CA VAL A 242 -1.39 2.80 24.77
C VAL A 242 -2.08 3.97 25.48
N ARG A 243 -2.10 5.17 24.88
CA ARG A 243 -2.79 6.34 25.44
C ARG A 243 -4.29 6.14 25.56
N ALA A 244 -4.89 5.39 24.64
CA ALA A 244 -6.29 5.01 24.66
C ALA A 244 -6.58 3.81 25.60
N GLY A 245 -5.58 3.30 26.33
CA GLY A 245 -5.71 2.17 27.23
C GLY A 245 -5.89 0.82 26.52
N ARG A 246 -5.59 0.74 25.22
CA ARG A 246 -5.68 -0.48 24.41
C ARG A 246 -4.37 -1.26 24.43
N LYS A 247 -4.48 -2.57 24.25
CA LYS A 247 -3.35 -3.51 24.25
C LYS A 247 -2.81 -3.84 22.87
N ALA A 248 -3.57 -3.51 21.83
CA ALA A 248 -3.22 -3.74 20.44
C ALA A 248 -3.57 -2.49 19.60
N VAL A 249 -2.78 -2.26 18.56
CA VAL A 249 -2.95 -1.16 17.60
C VAL A 249 -4.03 -1.54 16.59
N SER A 250 -5.00 -0.66 16.44
CA SER A 250 -6.11 -0.82 15.49
C SER A 250 -5.86 -0.05 14.20
N GLN A 251 -6.64 -0.34 13.16
CA GLN A 251 -6.57 0.41 11.91
C GLN A 251 -6.77 1.92 12.10
N ALA A 252 -7.64 2.32 13.04
CA ALA A 252 -7.90 3.72 13.34
C ALA A 252 -6.67 4.44 13.91
N ASP A 253 -5.84 3.76 14.70
CA ASP A 253 -4.59 4.36 15.21
C ASP A 253 -3.57 4.59 14.11
N LEU A 254 -3.49 3.65 13.16
CA LEU A 254 -2.55 3.77 12.06
C LEU A 254 -2.95 4.91 11.14
N PHE A 255 -4.24 5.08 10.82
CA PHE A 255 -4.70 6.25 10.07
C PHE A 255 -4.45 7.55 10.82
N GLU A 256 -4.71 7.62 12.13
CA GLU A 256 -4.37 8.81 12.92
C GLU A 256 -2.86 9.05 12.98
N ALA A 257 -2.04 8.00 13.02
CA ALA A 257 -0.60 8.12 12.95
C ALA A 257 -0.12 8.64 11.59
N VAL A 258 -0.74 8.23 10.48
CA VAL A 258 -0.50 8.80 9.15
C VAL A 258 -0.79 10.31 9.18
N GLU A 259 -1.92 10.73 9.74
CA GLU A 259 -2.27 12.14 9.88
C GLU A 259 -1.25 12.91 10.74
N VAL A 260 -0.79 12.32 11.85
CA VAL A 260 0.21 12.94 12.72
C VAL A 260 1.57 13.09 12.03
N VAL A 261 1.97 12.13 11.20
CA VAL A 261 3.24 12.20 10.48
C VAL A 261 3.18 13.19 9.31
N ILE A 262 2.03 13.29 8.62
CA ILE A 262 1.85 14.18 7.46
C ILE A 262 1.56 15.63 7.90
N ALA A 263 0.62 15.84 8.83
CA ALA A 263 0.10 17.16 9.21
C ALA A 263 0.52 17.62 10.62
N GLY A 264 1.06 16.73 11.44
CA GLY A 264 1.46 17.00 12.82
C GLY A 264 0.38 16.66 13.86
N LYS A 265 0.69 16.89 15.14
CA LYS A 265 -0.23 16.64 16.26
C LYS A 265 -1.30 17.72 16.33
N GLU A 266 -2.51 17.33 16.74
CA GLU A 266 -3.61 18.27 16.97
C GLU A 266 -3.25 19.31 18.05
N LYS A 267 -3.53 20.58 17.78
CA LYS A 267 -3.39 21.65 18.76
C LYS A 267 -4.71 21.90 19.47
N LYS A 268 -4.89 21.25 20.63
CA LYS A 268 -6.08 21.45 21.49
C LYS A 268 -6.24 22.87 22.02
N ASP A 269 -5.14 23.61 22.15
CA ASP A 269 -5.14 24.97 22.73
C ASP A 269 -5.43 26.08 21.69
N ARG A 270 -5.44 25.76 20.39
CA ARG A 270 -5.65 26.74 19.32
C ARG A 270 -7.11 26.74 18.89
N ILE A 271 -7.93 27.53 19.57
CA ILE A 271 -9.34 27.71 19.23
C ILE A 271 -9.45 28.77 18.13
N LEU A 272 -9.97 28.40 16.96
CA LEU A 272 -10.29 29.33 15.88
C LEU A 272 -11.49 30.20 16.27
N GLY A 273 -11.44 31.50 15.93
CA GLY A 273 -12.61 32.37 16.06
C GLY A 273 -13.76 31.89 15.16
N LYS A 274 -15.01 32.27 15.46
CA LYS A 274 -16.18 31.84 14.65
C LYS A 274 -16.05 32.19 13.16
N GLU A 275 -15.59 33.40 12.86
CA GLU A 275 -15.37 33.85 11.48
C GLU A 275 -14.20 33.11 10.82
N GLU A 276 -13.09 32.90 11.53
CA GLU A 276 -11.95 32.13 11.01
C GLU A 276 -12.33 30.67 10.74
N LYS A 277 -13.03 30.02 11.67
CA LYS A 277 -13.55 28.65 11.51
C LYS A 277 -14.44 28.54 10.28
N ARG A 278 -15.29 29.55 10.05
CA ARG A 278 -16.14 29.62 8.86
C ARG A 278 -15.30 29.74 7.59
N ILE A 279 -14.33 30.65 7.55
CA ILE A 279 -13.45 30.83 6.38
C ILE A 279 -12.71 29.53 6.05
N VAL A 280 -12.10 28.89 7.05
CA VAL A 280 -11.36 27.63 6.88
C VAL A 280 -12.30 26.53 6.39
N ALA A 281 -13.52 26.41 6.94
CA ALA A 281 -14.47 25.40 6.48
C ALA A 281 -14.83 25.55 4.99
N TYR A 282 -15.10 26.77 4.55
CA TYR A 282 -15.37 27.02 3.13
C TYR A 282 -14.13 26.79 2.25
N HIS A 283 -12.94 27.08 2.76
CA HIS A 283 -11.68 26.81 2.08
C HIS A 283 -11.48 25.30 1.84
N GLU A 284 -11.58 24.48 2.89
CA GLU A 284 -11.39 23.02 2.78
C GLU A 284 -12.50 22.36 1.95
N VAL A 285 -13.76 22.78 2.10
CA VAL A 285 -14.86 22.29 1.25
C VAL A 285 -14.66 22.71 -0.20
N GLY A 286 -14.08 23.89 -0.46
CA GLY A 286 -13.71 24.33 -1.79
C GLY A 286 -12.79 23.34 -2.50
N HIS A 287 -11.72 22.89 -1.82
CA HIS A 287 -10.84 21.84 -2.35
C HIS A 287 -11.60 20.52 -2.59
N ALA A 288 -12.36 20.05 -1.60
CA ALA A 288 -13.06 18.77 -1.69
C ALA A 288 -14.13 18.75 -2.78
N LEU A 289 -14.88 19.84 -2.96
CA LEU A 289 -15.94 19.95 -3.94
C LEU A 289 -15.39 20.02 -5.37
N VAL A 290 -14.34 20.81 -5.59
CA VAL A 290 -13.65 20.83 -6.90
C VAL A 290 -13.11 19.44 -7.24
N THR A 291 -12.52 18.74 -6.26
CA THR A 291 -12.04 17.36 -6.43
C THR A 291 -13.18 16.44 -6.88
N ALA A 292 -14.31 16.45 -6.18
CA ALA A 292 -15.45 15.56 -6.44
C ALA A 292 -16.17 15.83 -7.78
N LEU A 293 -16.05 17.05 -8.33
CA LEU A 293 -16.66 17.43 -9.60
C LEU A 293 -15.77 17.08 -10.81
N GLN A 294 -14.51 16.71 -10.61
CA GLN A 294 -13.57 16.37 -11.67
C GLN A 294 -13.41 14.86 -11.82
N LYS A 295 -13.27 14.39 -13.07
CA LYS A 295 -13.18 12.95 -13.39
C LYS A 295 -11.82 12.33 -13.07
N ASP A 296 -10.76 13.11 -13.22
CA ASP A 296 -9.37 12.65 -13.10
C ASP A 296 -8.76 13.02 -11.74
N ALA A 297 -9.59 13.08 -10.70
CA ALA A 297 -9.18 13.47 -9.35
C ALA A 297 -9.19 12.28 -8.39
N GLU A 298 -8.27 12.27 -7.43
CA GLU A 298 -8.23 11.26 -6.38
C GLU A 298 -9.41 11.43 -5.41
N PRO A 299 -10.02 10.33 -4.92
CA PRO A 299 -11.18 10.42 -4.04
C PRO A 299 -10.82 11.06 -2.69
N VAL A 300 -11.75 11.89 -2.19
CA VAL A 300 -11.63 12.52 -0.87
C VAL A 300 -11.91 11.48 0.21
N GLN A 301 -10.96 11.28 1.13
CA GLN A 301 -11.11 10.36 2.26
C GLN A 301 -11.60 11.08 3.52
N LYS A 302 -11.10 12.29 3.79
CA LYS A 302 -11.42 13.06 5.01
C LYS A 302 -11.21 14.55 4.78
N ILE A 303 -12.04 15.36 5.40
CA ILE A 303 -11.93 16.83 5.43
C ILE A 303 -11.97 17.23 6.89
N THR A 304 -11.06 18.10 7.34
CA THR A 304 -11.05 18.56 8.73
C THR A 304 -10.59 20.00 8.85
N ILE A 305 -11.14 20.70 9.86
CA ILE A 305 -10.76 22.07 10.24
C ILE A 305 -10.11 22.12 11.63
N VAL A 306 -9.64 20.97 12.10
CA VAL A 306 -8.93 20.86 13.38
C VAL A 306 -7.48 21.30 13.18
N PRO A 307 -7.00 22.35 13.89
CA PRO A 307 -5.66 22.87 13.68
C PRO A 307 -4.57 21.89 14.11
N ARG A 308 -3.50 21.76 13.31
CA ARG A 308 -2.37 20.85 13.58
C ARG A 308 -1.05 21.60 13.77
N THR A 309 -0.04 20.95 14.35
CA THR A 309 1.23 21.60 14.75
C THR A 309 2.06 22.16 13.60
N MET A 310 1.92 21.64 12.38
CA MET A 310 2.67 22.11 11.19
C MET A 310 2.09 23.39 10.56
N GLY A 311 1.13 24.04 11.23
CA GLY A 311 0.62 25.34 10.80
C GLY A 311 -0.61 25.27 9.90
N SER A 312 -1.09 24.07 9.53
CA SER A 312 -2.38 23.89 8.85
C SER A 312 -3.54 24.22 9.80
N LEU A 313 -4.48 25.03 9.30
CA LEU A 313 -5.74 25.37 9.99
C LEU A 313 -6.85 24.38 9.64
N GLY A 314 -6.71 23.68 8.52
CA GLY A 314 -7.52 22.58 8.02
C GLY A 314 -6.75 21.83 6.94
N TYR A 315 -7.29 20.71 6.46
CA TYR A 315 -6.81 20.02 5.26
C TYR A 315 -7.86 19.06 4.69
N VAL A 316 -7.70 18.73 3.41
CA VAL A 316 -8.39 17.64 2.71
C VAL A 316 -7.41 16.50 2.47
N MET A 317 -7.73 15.31 2.96
CA MET A 317 -6.98 14.08 2.71
C MET A 317 -7.58 13.37 1.49
N GLN A 318 -6.75 13.21 0.46
CA GLN A 318 -7.03 12.42 -0.74
C GLN A 318 -6.19 11.15 -0.68
N VAL A 319 -6.78 10.02 -1.08
CA VAL A 319 -6.04 8.75 -1.18
C VAL A 319 -6.20 8.20 -2.59
N PRO A 320 -5.11 7.93 -3.30
CA PRO A 320 -5.18 7.34 -4.63
C PRO A 320 -5.73 5.91 -4.57
N GLU A 321 -6.49 5.51 -5.60
CA GLU A 321 -6.96 4.13 -5.74
C GLU A 321 -5.83 3.17 -6.16
N GLU A 322 -4.83 3.70 -6.88
CA GLU A 322 -3.66 2.97 -7.35
C GLU A 322 -2.43 3.88 -7.38
N GLU A 323 -1.23 3.31 -7.21
CA GLU A 323 0.01 4.09 -7.35
C GLU A 323 0.34 4.30 -8.82
N LYS A 324 0.26 5.55 -9.28
CA LYS A 324 0.62 5.96 -10.64
C LYS A 324 2.01 6.60 -10.69
N TYR A 325 2.82 6.16 -11.65
CA TYR A 325 4.16 6.74 -11.90
C TYR A 325 4.14 7.85 -12.97
N LEU A 326 3.08 7.92 -13.78
CA LEU A 326 2.93 8.87 -14.87
C LEU A 326 1.67 9.70 -14.63
N MET A 327 1.78 11.02 -14.81
CA MET A 327 0.65 11.94 -14.79
C MET A 327 0.44 12.52 -16.19
N SER A 328 -0.80 12.47 -16.66
CA SER A 328 -1.24 13.15 -17.87
C SER A 328 -1.34 14.66 -17.67
N LYS A 329 -1.38 15.41 -18.77
CA LYS A 329 -1.60 16.87 -18.75
C LYS A 329 -2.92 17.22 -18.03
N ASP A 330 -3.98 16.46 -18.28
CA ASP A 330 -5.31 16.71 -17.71
C ASP A 330 -5.36 16.42 -16.20
N GLU A 331 -4.64 15.41 -15.71
CA GLU A 331 -4.47 15.14 -14.28
C GLU A 331 -3.71 16.27 -13.57
N ILE A 332 -2.63 16.80 -14.18
CA ILE A 332 -1.90 17.93 -13.58
C ILE A 332 -2.76 19.19 -13.57
N LEU A 333 -3.49 19.50 -14.65
CA LEU A 333 -4.43 20.62 -14.68
C LEU A 333 -5.54 20.46 -13.65
N THR A 334 -6.04 19.24 -13.45
CA THR A 334 -7.04 18.91 -12.42
C THR A 334 -6.49 19.15 -11.01
N ARG A 335 -5.24 18.76 -10.75
CA ARG A 335 -4.56 19.03 -9.49
C ARG A 335 -4.37 20.53 -9.23
N ILE A 336 -3.94 21.30 -10.24
CA ILE A 336 -3.82 22.76 -10.14
C ILE A 336 -5.19 23.41 -9.88
N THR A 337 -6.24 22.96 -10.58
CA THR A 337 -7.62 23.44 -10.38
C THR A 337 -8.09 23.17 -8.94
N THR A 338 -7.79 21.98 -8.42
CA THR A 338 -8.11 21.59 -7.04
C THR A 338 -7.40 22.47 -6.01
N LEU A 339 -6.11 22.77 -6.21
CA LEU A 339 -5.35 23.69 -5.35
C LEU A 339 -5.95 25.10 -5.33
N PHE A 340 -6.61 25.54 -6.40
CA PHE A 340 -7.33 26.81 -6.41
C PHE A 340 -8.72 26.78 -5.78
N GLY A 341 -9.26 25.60 -5.47
CA GLY A 341 -10.59 25.42 -4.90
C GLY A 341 -10.81 26.21 -3.60
N GLY A 342 -9.86 26.15 -2.66
CA GLY A 342 -9.97 26.88 -1.39
C GLY A 342 -10.01 28.40 -1.58
N ARG A 343 -9.08 28.96 -2.38
CA ARG A 343 -9.08 30.40 -2.71
C ARG A 343 -10.37 30.83 -3.43
N ALA A 344 -10.84 30.05 -4.40
CA ALA A 344 -12.04 30.35 -5.15
C ALA A 344 -13.28 30.35 -4.24
N ALA A 345 -13.38 29.39 -3.32
CA ALA A 345 -14.46 29.34 -2.34
C ALA A 345 -14.48 30.59 -1.44
N GLU A 346 -13.32 31.02 -0.93
CA GLU A 346 -13.22 32.26 -0.15
C GLU A 346 -13.74 33.48 -0.93
N GLN A 347 -13.30 33.62 -2.19
CA GLN A 347 -13.68 34.74 -3.04
C GLN A 347 -15.19 34.75 -3.36
N ILE A 348 -15.79 33.59 -3.63
CA ILE A 348 -17.23 33.48 -3.96
C ILE A 348 -18.11 33.73 -2.73
N VAL A 349 -17.68 33.31 -1.53
CA VAL A 349 -18.50 33.36 -0.31
C VAL A 349 -18.32 34.66 0.45
N PHE A 350 -17.08 35.10 0.65
CA PHE A 350 -16.75 36.25 1.51
C PHE A 350 -16.35 37.50 0.74
N ASN A 351 -16.15 37.39 -0.58
CA ASN A 351 -15.62 38.47 -1.43
C ASN A 351 -14.32 39.07 -0.86
N SER A 352 -13.51 38.22 -0.22
CA SER A 352 -12.27 38.55 0.46
C SER A 352 -11.30 37.38 0.34
N ILE A 353 -10.00 37.67 0.30
CA ILE A 353 -8.94 36.68 0.17
C ILE A 353 -8.05 36.71 1.41
N THR A 354 -7.77 35.53 1.97
CA THR A 354 -6.91 35.39 3.15
C THR A 354 -5.46 34.98 2.82
N THR A 355 -4.58 34.93 3.80
CA THR A 355 -3.22 34.36 3.62
C THR A 355 -3.20 32.83 3.62
N GLY A 356 -4.33 32.15 3.86
CA GLY A 356 -4.39 30.69 4.00
C GLY A 356 -3.96 29.91 2.75
N ALA A 357 -4.29 30.44 1.57
CA ALA A 357 -4.00 29.78 0.29
C ALA A 357 -2.54 29.89 -0.19
N SER A 358 -1.60 30.35 0.65
CA SER A 358 -0.22 30.61 0.20
C SER A 358 0.49 29.35 -0.28
N ASN A 359 0.31 28.26 0.46
CA ASN A 359 0.89 26.96 0.13
C ASN A 359 0.28 26.38 -1.16
N ASP A 360 -1.03 26.55 -1.36
CA ASP A 360 -1.69 26.05 -2.57
C ASP A 360 -1.23 26.80 -3.81
N ILE A 361 -1.05 28.12 -3.69
CA ILE A 361 -0.50 28.96 -4.76
C ILE A 361 0.93 28.54 -5.09
N GLU A 362 1.77 28.29 -4.09
CA GLU A 362 3.16 27.83 -4.28
C GLU A 362 3.19 26.49 -5.03
N GLN A 363 2.41 25.51 -4.57
CA GLN A 363 2.32 24.19 -5.22
C GLN A 363 1.76 24.27 -6.64
N ALA A 364 0.68 25.04 -6.85
CA ALA A 364 0.08 25.24 -8.16
C ALA A 364 1.07 25.88 -9.13
N THR A 365 1.83 26.89 -8.66
CA THR A 365 2.85 27.57 -9.44
C THR A 365 4.00 26.63 -9.81
N SER A 366 4.47 25.82 -8.85
CA SER A 366 5.53 24.83 -9.09
C SER A 366 5.11 23.80 -10.14
N LEU A 367 3.89 23.24 -10.02
CA LEU A 367 3.35 22.28 -10.99
C LEU A 367 3.20 22.91 -12.38
N ALA A 368 2.59 24.09 -12.47
CA ALA A 368 2.42 24.79 -13.74
C ALA A 368 3.79 25.11 -14.38
N ARG A 369 4.78 25.54 -13.60
CA ARG A 369 6.13 25.78 -14.08
C ARG A 369 6.77 24.51 -14.62
N ALA A 370 6.70 23.39 -13.89
CA ALA A 370 7.22 22.09 -14.34
C ALA A 370 6.55 21.61 -15.63
N MET A 371 5.24 21.85 -15.81
CA MET A 371 4.53 21.56 -17.07
C MET A 371 5.15 22.30 -18.26
N VAL A 372 5.53 23.57 -18.07
CA VAL A 372 6.13 24.40 -19.12
C VAL A 372 7.60 24.06 -19.33
N THR A 373 8.38 23.92 -18.25
CA THR A 373 9.85 23.90 -18.32
C THR A 373 10.47 22.51 -18.37
N GLN A 374 9.81 21.49 -17.80
CA GLN A 374 10.37 20.15 -17.64
C GLN A 374 9.62 19.10 -18.46
N TYR A 375 8.30 19.17 -18.49
CA TYR A 375 7.47 18.14 -19.13
C TYR A 375 7.11 18.45 -20.58
N GLY A 376 7.33 19.68 -21.05
CA GLY A 376 7.04 20.08 -22.43
C GLY A 376 5.55 19.98 -22.79
N MET A 377 4.65 20.28 -21.85
CA MET A 377 3.19 20.09 -21.99
C MET A 377 2.45 21.32 -22.58
N THR A 378 3.20 22.28 -23.12
CA THR A 378 2.65 23.52 -23.71
C THR A 378 2.93 23.59 -25.20
N ASP A 379 1.94 24.02 -25.98
CA ASP A 379 2.08 24.14 -27.44
C ASP A 379 3.07 25.25 -27.84
N LYS A 380 3.24 26.26 -26.98
CA LYS A 380 4.10 27.41 -27.21
C LYS A 380 5.59 27.05 -27.21
N PHE A 381 6.03 26.25 -26.25
CA PHE A 381 7.44 25.84 -26.12
C PHE A 381 7.70 24.43 -26.67
N GLY A 382 6.64 23.63 -26.85
CA GLY A 382 6.75 22.24 -27.31
C GLY A 382 7.55 21.38 -26.35
N MET A 383 8.28 20.40 -26.90
CA MET A 383 9.05 19.40 -26.15
C MET A 383 10.48 19.86 -25.86
N ILE A 384 10.65 21.04 -25.23
CA ILE A 384 11.97 21.58 -24.86
C ILE A 384 12.13 21.55 -23.33
N GLY A 385 13.23 20.98 -22.85
CA GLY A 385 13.63 21.05 -21.44
C GLY A 385 14.32 22.38 -21.13
N LEU A 386 13.59 23.34 -20.57
CA LEU A 386 14.05 24.70 -20.25
C LEU A 386 14.68 24.79 -18.85
N GLU A 387 14.43 23.81 -17.98
CA GLU A 387 15.03 23.73 -16.63
C GLU A 387 15.66 22.36 -16.40
N SER A 388 16.70 22.33 -15.55
CA SER A 388 17.33 21.11 -15.06
C SER A 388 17.33 21.08 -13.53
N VAL A 389 17.01 19.92 -12.94
CA VAL A 389 16.96 19.73 -11.49
C VAL A 389 18.36 19.36 -10.96
N GLN A 390 18.91 20.19 -10.09
CA GLN A 390 20.09 19.89 -9.28
C GLN A 390 19.67 19.39 -7.89
N ASN A 391 20.52 18.63 -7.20
CA ASN A 391 20.25 18.08 -5.87
C ASN A 391 18.93 17.28 -5.80
N LYS A 392 18.73 16.33 -6.74
CA LYS A 392 17.47 15.56 -6.91
C LYS A 392 16.95 14.92 -5.62
N TYR A 393 17.83 14.51 -4.72
CA TYR A 393 17.48 13.77 -3.50
C TYR A 393 17.25 14.65 -2.27
N LEU A 394 17.36 15.98 -2.40
CA LEU A 394 17.10 16.96 -1.34
C LEU A 394 16.12 18.03 -1.83
N ASP A 395 16.60 19.26 -2.02
CA ASP A 395 15.78 20.44 -2.28
C ASP A 395 15.37 20.56 -3.77
N GLY A 396 15.97 19.77 -4.67
CA GLY A 396 15.59 19.73 -6.08
C GLY A 396 15.69 21.08 -6.81
N ARG A 397 16.71 21.89 -6.52
CA ARG A 397 16.84 23.25 -7.07
C ARG A 397 16.88 23.23 -8.59
N THR A 398 15.95 23.94 -9.23
CA THR A 398 15.93 24.08 -10.70
C THR A 398 16.91 25.15 -11.16
N VAL A 399 17.66 24.84 -12.22
CA VAL A 399 18.52 25.78 -12.94
C VAL A 399 17.97 25.95 -14.34
N LEU A 400 17.69 27.20 -14.69
CA LEU A 400 17.21 27.60 -16.02
C LEU A 400 18.33 27.45 -17.05
N ASN A 401 17.98 26.81 -18.17
CA ASN A 401 18.85 26.57 -19.32
C ASN A 401 18.36 27.34 -20.56
N CYS A 402 17.85 28.56 -20.36
CA CYS A 402 17.33 29.42 -21.42
C CYS A 402 17.79 30.88 -21.25
N GLY A 403 17.68 31.70 -22.30
CA GLY A 403 17.97 33.13 -22.22
C GLY A 403 16.83 33.94 -21.61
N ASP A 404 17.12 35.14 -21.10
CA ASP A 404 16.20 36.02 -20.37
C ASP A 404 14.85 36.28 -21.10
N ALA A 405 14.88 36.42 -22.42
CA ALA A 405 13.67 36.61 -23.23
C ALA A 405 12.74 35.39 -23.18
N THR A 406 13.29 34.18 -23.08
CA THR A 406 12.51 32.94 -22.95
C THR A 406 11.95 32.81 -21.53
N GLU A 407 12.71 33.22 -20.51
CA GLU A 407 12.27 33.21 -19.11
C GLU A 407 11.02 34.06 -18.90
N ALA A 408 10.99 35.29 -19.42
CA ALA A 408 9.81 36.14 -19.34
C ALA A 408 8.59 35.54 -20.06
N GLU A 409 8.80 34.77 -21.13
CA GLU A 409 7.72 34.10 -21.84
C GLU A 409 7.21 32.84 -21.10
N ILE A 410 8.08 32.16 -20.33
CA ILE A 410 7.70 31.06 -19.43
C ILE A 410 6.75 31.59 -18.36
N ASP A 411 7.11 32.70 -17.70
CA ASP A 411 6.27 33.29 -16.65
C ASP A 411 4.88 33.69 -17.17
N LYS A 412 4.81 34.25 -18.39
CA LYS A 412 3.52 34.55 -19.05
C LYS A 412 2.67 33.30 -19.27
N GLU A 413 3.30 32.20 -19.68
CA GLU A 413 2.62 30.94 -19.95
C GLU A 413 2.13 30.28 -18.66
N VAL A 414 2.96 30.28 -17.60
CA VAL A 414 2.58 29.83 -16.27
C VAL A 414 1.39 30.64 -15.76
N MET A 415 1.46 31.98 -15.84
CA MET A 415 0.34 32.85 -15.46
C MET A 415 -0.95 32.55 -16.23
N ARG A 416 -0.86 32.21 -17.51
CA ARG A 416 -2.03 31.83 -18.33
C ARG A 416 -2.68 30.55 -17.80
N ILE A 417 -1.88 29.49 -17.58
CA ILE A 417 -2.35 28.21 -17.05
C ILE A 417 -3.03 28.38 -15.69
N LEU A 418 -2.39 29.13 -14.77
CA LEU A 418 -2.93 29.35 -13.44
C LEU A 418 -4.26 30.11 -13.48
N LYS A 419 -4.37 31.14 -14.34
CA LYS A 419 -5.64 31.89 -14.52
C LYS A 419 -6.77 31.02 -15.06
N GLU A 420 -6.48 30.16 -16.03
CA GLU A 420 -7.48 29.24 -16.60
C GLU A 420 -7.95 28.22 -15.57
N CYS A 421 -7.04 27.64 -14.79
CA CYS A 421 -7.40 26.71 -13.72
C CYS A 421 -8.19 27.39 -12.60
N TYR A 422 -7.81 28.61 -12.21
CA TYR A 422 -8.54 29.39 -11.22
C TYR A 422 -9.97 29.73 -11.68
N ALA A 423 -10.12 30.18 -12.94
CA ALA A 423 -11.44 30.47 -13.51
C ALA A 423 -12.32 29.21 -13.57
N LYS A 424 -11.74 28.05 -13.91
CA LYS A 424 -12.44 26.76 -13.89
C LYS A 424 -12.89 26.37 -12.47
N ALA A 425 -12.04 26.56 -11.46
CA ALA A 425 -12.43 26.32 -10.06
C ALA A 425 -13.60 27.24 -9.63
N GLU A 426 -13.57 28.52 -10.02
CA GLU A 426 -14.68 29.44 -9.75
C GLU A 426 -15.98 29.02 -10.45
N GLU A 427 -15.91 28.57 -11.70
CA GLU A 427 -17.07 28.09 -12.45
C GLU A 427 -17.71 26.87 -11.76
N LEU A 428 -16.91 25.87 -11.41
CA LEU A 428 -17.36 24.66 -10.73
C LEU A 428 -18.06 24.99 -9.40
N LEU A 429 -17.43 25.81 -8.56
CA LEU A 429 -17.98 26.18 -7.26
C LEU A 429 -19.23 27.06 -7.36
N ARG A 430 -19.34 27.92 -8.39
CA ARG A 430 -20.55 28.71 -8.64
C ARG A 430 -21.71 27.85 -9.11
N GLY A 431 -21.45 26.84 -9.95
CA GLY A 431 -22.47 25.87 -10.39
C GLY A 431 -23.01 25.01 -9.26
N ASP A 432 -22.23 24.85 -8.19
CA ASP A 432 -22.49 23.95 -7.07
C ASP A 432 -22.64 24.67 -5.71
N ARG A 433 -23.07 25.93 -5.74
CA ARG A 433 -23.06 26.80 -4.55
C ARG A 433 -23.85 26.24 -3.37
N ASP A 434 -25.02 25.66 -3.61
CA ASP A 434 -25.84 25.06 -2.55
C ASP A 434 -25.14 23.87 -1.86
N ALA A 435 -24.35 23.10 -2.60
CA ALA A 435 -23.58 22.00 -2.05
C ALA A 435 -22.41 22.51 -1.21
N LEU A 436 -21.70 23.53 -1.70
CA LEU A 436 -20.63 24.22 -0.97
C LEU A 436 -21.13 24.74 0.39
N ASP A 437 -22.26 25.45 0.42
CA ASP A 437 -22.80 26.03 1.66
C ASP A 437 -23.21 24.93 2.67
N LYS A 438 -23.95 23.89 2.24
CA LYS A 438 -24.39 22.81 3.14
C LYS A 438 -23.25 21.96 3.68
N LEU A 439 -22.23 21.68 2.85
CA LEU A 439 -21.04 20.94 3.27
C LEU A 439 -20.22 21.77 4.26
N ALA A 440 -20.07 23.07 4.03
CA ALA A 440 -19.38 23.98 4.95
C ALA A 440 -20.10 24.10 6.30
N GLU A 441 -21.43 24.22 6.30
CA GLU A 441 -22.23 24.22 7.53
C GLU A 441 -22.03 22.95 8.35
N PHE A 442 -22.10 21.78 7.71
CA PHE A 442 -21.85 20.51 8.38
C PHE A 442 -20.43 20.44 8.95
N LEU A 443 -19.42 20.89 8.20
CA LEU A 443 -18.03 20.91 8.65
C LEU A 443 -17.80 21.87 9.83
N ILE A 444 -18.50 23.00 9.87
CA ILE A 444 -18.42 23.94 11.01
C ILE A 444 -18.99 23.30 12.29
N GLU A 445 -20.06 22.51 12.16
CA GLU A 445 -20.71 21.84 13.29
C GLU A 445 -19.91 20.62 13.78
N HIS A 446 -19.45 19.76 12.88
CA HIS A 446 -18.83 18.46 13.22
C HIS A 446 -17.29 18.48 13.21
N GLU A 447 -16.68 19.57 12.71
CA GLU A 447 -15.22 19.81 12.58
C GLU A 447 -14.48 18.86 11.64
N THR A 448 -15.08 17.72 11.30
CA THR A 448 -14.55 16.71 10.39
C THR A 448 -15.68 16.08 9.58
N ILE A 449 -15.41 15.79 8.31
CA ILE A 449 -16.29 15.06 7.40
C ILE A 449 -15.51 13.91 6.78
N THR A 450 -16.02 12.70 6.85
CA THR A 450 -15.47 11.56 6.12
C THR A 450 -15.88 11.58 4.64
N GLY A 451 -15.10 10.96 3.76
CA GLY A 451 -15.43 10.88 2.33
C GLY A 451 -16.83 10.31 2.05
N LYS A 452 -17.25 9.32 2.85
CA LYS A 452 -18.60 8.74 2.76
C LYS A 452 -19.69 9.75 3.12
N GLU A 453 -19.53 10.49 4.23
CA GLU A 453 -20.46 11.54 4.66
C GLU A 453 -20.50 12.69 3.66
N PHE A 454 -19.34 13.10 3.15
CA PHE A 454 -19.21 14.12 2.11
C PHE A 454 -20.06 13.74 0.89
N MET A 455 -19.88 12.53 0.36
CA MET A 455 -20.64 12.07 -0.80
C MET A 455 -22.14 11.93 -0.51
N LYS A 456 -22.51 11.52 0.70
CA LYS A 456 -23.91 11.44 1.12
C LYS A 456 -24.58 12.81 1.13
N ILE A 457 -23.94 13.81 1.74
CA ILE A 457 -24.44 15.19 1.76
C ILE A 457 -24.49 15.73 0.33
N PHE A 458 -23.40 15.62 -0.42
CA PHE A 458 -23.30 16.09 -1.80
C PHE A 458 -24.42 15.53 -2.70
N ARG A 459 -24.65 14.22 -2.68
CA ARG A 459 -25.73 13.55 -3.43
C ARG A 459 -27.11 14.06 -3.02
N LYS A 460 -27.37 14.17 -1.72
CA LYS A 460 -28.63 14.72 -1.18
C LYS A 460 -28.88 16.14 -1.65
N VAL A 461 -27.86 17.00 -1.71
CA VAL A 461 -28.01 18.39 -2.21
C VAL A 461 -28.30 18.42 -3.70
N LYS A 462 -27.63 17.55 -4.47
CA LYS A 462 -27.85 17.43 -5.92
C LYS A 462 -29.19 16.83 -6.31
N GLY A 463 -30.00 16.39 -5.35
CA GLY A 463 -31.22 15.63 -5.64
C GLY A 463 -30.92 14.28 -6.30
N ILE A 464 -29.69 13.77 -6.11
CA ILE A 464 -29.34 12.40 -6.45
C ILE A 464 -29.90 11.56 -5.30
N GLU A 465 -31.06 10.94 -5.49
CA GLU A 465 -31.67 10.06 -4.50
C GLU A 465 -30.64 8.99 -4.04
N GLU A 466 -30.65 8.66 -2.73
CA GLU A 466 -30.00 7.42 -2.28
C GLU A 466 -30.53 6.29 -3.16
N PRO A 467 -29.69 5.33 -3.60
CA PRO A 467 -30.04 4.49 -4.73
C PRO A 467 -31.09 3.42 -4.36
N GLU A 468 -32.31 3.81 -4.01
CA GLU A 468 -33.49 2.96 -3.98
C GLU A 468 -34.09 2.91 -5.40
N GLY A 469 -34.54 1.74 -5.84
CA GLY A 469 -34.97 1.51 -7.24
C GLY A 469 -34.10 0.52 -8.01
N ASP A 470 -34.22 0.46 -9.33
CA ASP A 470 -33.58 -0.58 -10.16
C ASP A 470 -32.15 -0.21 -10.63
N LEU A 471 -31.26 0.14 -9.68
CA LEU A 471 -30.00 0.85 -9.97
C LEU A 471 -28.78 -0.06 -10.13
N TYR A 472 -28.86 -1.29 -9.64
CA TYR A 472 -27.77 -2.26 -9.70
C TYR A 472 -28.04 -3.31 -10.78
N ASP A 473 -26.99 -3.67 -11.52
CA ASP A 473 -27.06 -4.62 -12.63
C ASP A 473 -26.65 -6.04 -12.20
N ALA A 474 -25.91 -6.16 -11.09
CA ALA A 474 -25.47 -7.44 -10.54
C ALA A 474 -25.54 -7.49 -9.01
N ILE A 475 -25.78 -8.69 -8.48
CA ILE A 475 -25.68 -9.00 -7.05
C ILE A 475 -24.90 -10.30 -6.85
N VAL A 476 -23.94 -10.27 -5.92
CA VAL A 476 -23.16 -11.42 -5.48
C VAL A 476 -23.52 -11.71 -4.02
N ILE A 477 -23.88 -12.96 -3.73
CA ILE A 477 -24.47 -13.34 -2.44
C ILE A 477 -23.62 -14.46 -1.84
N ASP A 478 -23.12 -14.27 -0.62
CA ASP A 478 -22.53 -15.38 0.13
C ASP A 478 -23.58 -16.46 0.43
N VAL A 479 -23.14 -17.71 0.52
CA VAL A 479 -24.05 -18.84 0.77
C VAL A 479 -24.31 -19.06 2.27
N ASP A 480 -23.26 -19.17 3.09
CA ASP A 480 -23.34 -19.72 4.44
C ASP A 480 -23.51 -18.59 5.48
N GLY A 481 -24.70 -18.44 6.05
CA GLY A 481 -25.00 -17.34 6.99
C GLY A 481 -25.56 -16.09 6.30
N THR A 482 -25.70 -16.16 4.97
CA THR A 482 -26.29 -15.11 4.13
C THR A 482 -27.47 -15.63 3.32
N LEU A 483 -27.25 -16.51 2.33
CA LEU A 483 -28.34 -17.09 1.52
C LEU A 483 -29.09 -18.22 2.24
N LEU A 484 -28.36 -19.00 3.05
CA LEU A 484 -28.92 -20.07 3.88
C LEU A 484 -29.28 -19.53 5.25
N ASP A 485 -30.49 -19.85 5.71
CA ASP A 485 -31.00 -19.60 7.07
C ASP A 485 -30.32 -20.49 8.13
N SER A 486 -30.70 -20.31 9.39
CA SER A 486 -30.20 -21.11 10.53
C SER A 486 -30.48 -22.62 10.38
N GLU A 487 -31.48 -23.02 9.58
CA GLU A 487 -31.83 -24.41 9.27
C GLU A 487 -31.15 -24.94 8.00
N LYS A 488 -30.20 -24.18 7.42
CA LYS A 488 -29.51 -24.47 6.15
C LYS A 488 -30.48 -24.62 4.98
N GLN A 489 -31.57 -23.86 4.99
CA GLN A 489 -32.53 -23.74 3.90
C GLN A 489 -32.48 -22.34 3.27
N ILE A 490 -33.02 -22.22 2.06
CA ILE A 490 -33.29 -20.92 1.43
C ILE A 490 -34.80 -20.71 1.52
N SER A 491 -35.22 -19.56 2.07
CA SER A 491 -36.64 -19.22 2.21
C SER A 491 -37.33 -19.10 0.86
N GLU A 492 -38.63 -19.43 0.80
CA GLU A 492 -39.41 -19.34 -0.44
C GLU A 492 -39.43 -17.92 -1.00
N LYS A 493 -39.58 -16.91 -0.13
CA LYS A 493 -39.52 -15.49 -0.50
C LYS A 493 -38.18 -15.14 -1.18
N THR A 494 -37.05 -15.54 -0.58
CA THR A 494 -35.73 -15.28 -1.17
C THR A 494 -35.56 -15.96 -2.53
N VAL A 495 -36.04 -17.19 -2.69
CA VAL A 495 -36.04 -17.89 -3.99
C VAL A 495 -36.85 -17.12 -5.03
N GLU A 496 -38.07 -16.72 -4.69
CA GLU A 496 -38.97 -15.99 -5.60
C GLU A 496 -38.35 -14.66 -6.04
N THR A 497 -37.84 -13.87 -5.10
CA THR A 497 -37.20 -12.58 -5.37
C THR A 497 -35.95 -12.70 -6.23
N ILE A 498 -35.08 -13.70 -5.98
CA ILE A 498 -33.90 -13.96 -6.82
C ILE A 498 -34.31 -14.38 -8.24
N VAL A 499 -35.33 -15.24 -8.37
CA VAL A 499 -35.83 -15.67 -9.68
C VAL A 499 -36.48 -14.51 -10.44
N ASP A 500 -37.18 -13.61 -9.76
CA ASP A 500 -37.75 -12.41 -10.37
C ASP A 500 -36.64 -11.47 -10.88
N ALA A 501 -35.64 -11.17 -10.06
CA ALA A 501 -34.49 -10.35 -10.47
C ALA A 501 -33.79 -10.93 -11.72
N GLN A 502 -33.61 -12.26 -11.77
CA GLN A 502 -33.07 -12.95 -12.95
C GLN A 502 -33.94 -12.79 -14.20
N LYS A 503 -35.27 -12.89 -14.07
CA LYS A 503 -36.21 -12.65 -15.18
C LYS A 503 -36.14 -11.22 -15.71
N ARG A 504 -35.86 -10.26 -14.82
CA ARG A 504 -35.63 -8.85 -15.16
C ARG A 504 -34.24 -8.57 -15.73
N GLY A 505 -33.43 -9.60 -15.95
CA GLY A 505 -32.13 -9.51 -16.61
C GLY A 505 -30.96 -9.19 -15.69
N LYS A 506 -31.19 -9.13 -14.37
CA LYS A 506 -30.13 -8.88 -13.39
C LYS A 506 -29.21 -10.09 -13.26
N LYS A 507 -27.92 -9.82 -13.08
CA LYS A 507 -26.90 -10.87 -12.96
C LYS A 507 -26.79 -11.30 -11.51
N ILE A 508 -27.06 -12.57 -11.26
CA ILE A 508 -26.93 -13.15 -9.92
C ILE A 508 -25.70 -14.04 -9.90
N ALA A 509 -24.86 -13.87 -8.88
CA ALA A 509 -23.79 -14.79 -8.55
C ALA A 509 -23.89 -15.23 -7.08
N ILE A 510 -23.50 -16.47 -6.80
CA ILE A 510 -23.29 -16.91 -5.41
C ILE A 510 -21.81 -17.14 -5.16
N ALA A 511 -21.32 -16.75 -3.99
CA ALA A 511 -19.94 -16.95 -3.56
C ALA A 511 -19.86 -17.90 -2.37
N SER A 512 -18.93 -18.85 -2.39
CA SER A 512 -18.78 -19.83 -1.31
C SER A 512 -17.35 -20.36 -1.20
N GLY A 513 -16.98 -20.79 0.01
CA GLY A 513 -15.76 -21.56 0.28
C GLY A 513 -15.83 -23.02 -0.19
N ARG A 514 -17.03 -23.49 -0.56
CA ARG A 514 -17.30 -24.85 -1.03
C ARG A 514 -16.90 -25.04 -2.49
N SER A 515 -16.80 -26.31 -2.89
CA SER A 515 -16.58 -26.73 -4.28
C SER A 515 -17.79 -26.45 -5.17
N ILE A 516 -17.63 -26.53 -6.50
CA ILE A 516 -18.73 -26.36 -7.46
C ILE A 516 -19.80 -27.43 -7.23
N ALA A 517 -19.39 -28.67 -6.99
CA ALA A 517 -20.30 -29.74 -6.61
C ALA A 517 -21.03 -29.43 -5.28
N GLY A 518 -20.31 -28.87 -4.31
CA GLY A 518 -20.79 -28.54 -2.96
C GLY A 518 -21.96 -27.56 -2.87
N ILE A 519 -22.10 -26.67 -3.85
CA ILE A 519 -23.15 -25.64 -3.89
C ILE A 519 -24.25 -25.93 -4.91
N ARG A 520 -24.16 -27.04 -5.63
CA ARG A 520 -25.09 -27.37 -6.72
C ARG A 520 -26.56 -27.38 -6.29
N LYS A 521 -26.88 -27.88 -5.09
CA LYS A 521 -28.25 -27.87 -4.55
C LYS A 521 -28.81 -26.45 -4.41
N ASN A 522 -27.97 -25.52 -3.94
CA ASN A 522 -28.34 -24.12 -3.77
C ASN A 522 -28.56 -23.46 -5.14
N VAL A 523 -27.62 -23.67 -6.07
CA VAL A 523 -27.69 -23.22 -7.47
C VAL A 523 -29.00 -23.66 -8.15
N ALA A 524 -29.37 -24.92 -7.97
CA ALA A 524 -30.61 -25.48 -8.52
C ALA A 524 -31.86 -24.85 -7.88
N LYS A 525 -31.86 -24.66 -6.56
CA LYS A 525 -32.99 -24.10 -5.80
C LYS A 525 -33.33 -22.66 -6.25
N ILE A 526 -32.33 -21.83 -6.51
CA ILE A 526 -32.51 -20.45 -7.03
C ILE A 526 -32.46 -20.35 -8.57
N GLN A 527 -32.46 -21.49 -9.27
CA GLN A 527 -32.56 -21.60 -10.73
C GLN A 527 -31.47 -20.88 -11.55
N LEU A 528 -30.23 -20.75 -11.04
CA LEU A 528 -29.15 -20.07 -11.79
C LEU A 528 -28.86 -20.75 -13.15
N GLU A 529 -28.97 -22.08 -13.22
CA GLU A 529 -28.75 -22.87 -14.45
C GLU A 529 -29.72 -22.47 -15.57
N LYS A 530 -30.93 -22.04 -15.22
CA LYS A 530 -31.97 -21.65 -16.18
C LYS A 530 -31.74 -20.25 -16.75
N TYR A 531 -31.37 -19.31 -15.88
CA TYR A 531 -31.27 -17.88 -16.22
C TYR A 531 -29.85 -17.40 -16.51
N GLY A 532 -28.83 -18.25 -16.35
CA GLY A 532 -27.43 -17.90 -16.64
C GLY A 532 -26.76 -17.12 -15.52
N GLY A 533 -27.03 -17.49 -14.28
CA GLY A 533 -26.32 -17.00 -13.11
C GLY A 533 -24.93 -17.62 -12.95
N TYR A 534 -24.15 -17.09 -12.02
CA TYR A 534 -22.74 -17.44 -11.84
C TYR A 534 -22.46 -18.02 -10.46
N VAL A 535 -21.37 -18.77 -10.39
CA VAL A 535 -20.89 -19.39 -9.16
C VAL A 535 -19.43 -19.00 -8.97
N ILE A 536 -19.10 -18.50 -7.78
CA ILE A 536 -17.75 -18.28 -7.29
C ILE A 536 -17.46 -19.34 -6.23
N ALA A 537 -16.63 -20.32 -6.57
CA ALA A 537 -16.32 -21.46 -5.71
C ALA A 537 -14.93 -21.32 -5.05
N TYR A 538 -14.67 -22.16 -4.05
CA TYR A 538 -13.38 -22.29 -3.36
C TYR A 538 -12.82 -20.97 -2.84
N ASN A 539 -13.66 -20.11 -2.24
CA ASN A 539 -13.25 -18.79 -1.74
C ASN A 539 -12.67 -17.87 -2.84
N GLY A 540 -13.10 -18.05 -4.09
CA GLY A 540 -12.75 -17.14 -5.18
C GLY A 540 -11.73 -17.67 -6.18
N THR A 541 -11.30 -18.93 -6.11
CA THR A 541 -10.37 -19.45 -7.11
C THR A 541 -11.00 -19.69 -8.47
N THR A 542 -12.31 -19.92 -8.50
CA THR A 542 -13.00 -20.40 -9.71
C THR A 542 -14.34 -19.71 -9.87
N VAL A 543 -14.62 -19.24 -11.09
CA VAL A 543 -15.88 -18.60 -11.47
C VAL A 543 -16.45 -19.31 -12.69
N VAL A 544 -17.71 -19.76 -12.58
CA VAL A 544 -18.39 -20.56 -13.62
C VAL A 544 -19.75 -19.98 -13.93
N ASN A 545 -20.12 -19.99 -15.21
CA ASN A 545 -21.48 -19.74 -15.66
C ASN A 545 -22.33 -21.01 -15.52
N CYS A 546 -23.39 -20.97 -14.73
CA CYS A 546 -24.21 -22.15 -14.41
C CYS A 546 -25.01 -22.68 -15.62
N LYS A 547 -25.28 -21.85 -16.62
CA LYS A 547 -26.07 -22.23 -17.79
C LYS A 547 -25.22 -22.86 -18.90
N THR A 548 -24.05 -22.29 -19.17
CA THR A 548 -23.16 -22.75 -20.25
C THR A 548 -22.11 -23.74 -19.75
N GLY A 549 -21.82 -23.77 -18.45
CA GLY A 549 -20.68 -24.49 -17.89
C GLY A 549 -19.33 -23.84 -18.21
N GLU A 550 -19.34 -22.64 -18.80
CA GLU A 550 -18.13 -21.90 -19.13
C GLU A 550 -17.39 -21.45 -17.88
N CYS A 551 -16.10 -21.75 -17.82
CA CYS A 551 -15.22 -21.32 -16.75
C CYS A 551 -14.61 -19.96 -17.12
N ILE A 552 -15.02 -18.92 -16.41
CA ILE A 552 -14.63 -17.52 -16.68
C ILE A 552 -13.26 -17.21 -16.08
N TYR A 553 -13.05 -17.70 -14.87
CA TYR A 553 -11.81 -17.55 -14.14
C TYR A 553 -11.52 -18.85 -13.40
N ASN A 554 -10.28 -19.30 -13.46
CA ASN A 554 -9.83 -20.45 -12.69
C ASN A 554 -8.36 -20.29 -12.33
N GLN A 555 -8.05 -20.39 -11.05
CA GLN A 555 -6.69 -20.42 -10.57
C GLN A 555 -6.49 -21.67 -9.72
N MET A 556 -5.58 -22.53 -10.16
CA MET A 556 -5.28 -23.79 -9.50
C MET A 556 -4.09 -23.63 -8.56
N VAL A 557 -4.03 -24.48 -7.55
CA VAL A 557 -2.87 -24.61 -6.69
C VAL A 557 -1.73 -25.24 -7.51
N PRO A 558 -0.48 -24.76 -7.41
CA PRO A 558 0.64 -25.34 -8.15
C PRO A 558 0.81 -26.83 -7.82
N GLY A 559 0.61 -27.72 -8.80
CA GLY A 559 0.58 -29.17 -8.57
C GLY A 559 1.86 -29.74 -7.96
N GLU A 560 3.00 -29.09 -8.17
CA GLU A 560 4.30 -29.47 -7.62
C GLU A 560 4.34 -29.48 -6.07
N ILE A 561 3.53 -28.65 -5.42
CA ILE A 561 3.54 -28.55 -3.95
C ILE A 561 2.79 -29.72 -3.30
N LEU A 562 1.92 -30.42 -4.03
CA LEU A 562 1.04 -31.43 -3.45
C LEU A 562 1.83 -32.52 -2.70
N SER A 563 2.93 -32.97 -3.30
CA SER A 563 3.80 -33.99 -2.70
C SER A 563 4.45 -33.51 -1.41
N GLN A 564 4.85 -32.24 -1.36
CA GLN A 564 5.49 -31.62 -0.19
C GLN A 564 4.47 -31.41 0.92
N VAL A 565 3.30 -30.85 0.59
CA VAL A 565 2.21 -30.63 1.55
C VAL A 565 1.70 -31.95 2.11
N TYR A 566 1.56 -33.00 1.28
CA TYR A 566 1.21 -34.34 1.76
C TYR A 566 2.22 -34.88 2.78
N ASN A 567 3.52 -34.77 2.50
CA ASN A 567 4.55 -35.23 3.43
C ASN A 567 4.52 -34.47 4.76
N GLU A 568 4.30 -33.15 4.72
CA GLU A 568 4.17 -32.33 5.93
C GLU A 568 2.87 -32.62 6.70
N ALA A 569 1.77 -32.91 6.01
CA ALA A 569 0.52 -33.35 6.62
C ALA A 569 0.70 -34.69 7.37
N VAL A 570 1.39 -35.65 6.76
CA VAL A 570 1.76 -36.94 7.38
C VAL A 570 2.61 -36.73 8.62
N LYS A 571 3.66 -35.89 8.55
CA LYS A 571 4.51 -35.57 9.71
C LYS A 571 3.73 -34.90 10.84
N SER A 572 2.77 -34.06 10.49
CA SER A 572 1.94 -33.32 11.44
C SER A 572 0.77 -34.14 11.99
N GLY A 573 0.56 -35.36 11.50
CA GLY A 573 -0.53 -36.24 11.93
C GLY A 573 -1.93 -35.74 11.56
N VAL A 574 -2.05 -34.98 10.46
CA VAL A 574 -3.33 -34.42 9.99
C VAL A 574 -3.77 -35.06 8.67
N SER A 575 -5.07 -35.13 8.45
CA SER A 575 -5.65 -35.61 7.18
C SER A 575 -5.54 -34.53 6.11
N ILE A 576 -5.36 -34.94 4.86
CA ILE A 576 -5.27 -34.05 3.70
C ILE A 576 -6.31 -34.46 2.67
N ALA A 577 -7.05 -33.49 2.13
CA ALA A 577 -8.11 -33.73 1.19
C ALA A 577 -8.08 -32.74 0.00
N VAL A 578 -8.50 -33.22 -1.16
CA VAL A 578 -8.65 -32.43 -2.39
C VAL A 578 -9.97 -32.80 -3.06
N TYR A 579 -10.72 -31.78 -3.50
CA TYR A 579 -11.99 -31.95 -4.21
C TYR A 579 -11.77 -32.30 -5.69
N ASN A 580 -12.58 -33.23 -6.19
CA ASN A 580 -12.69 -33.59 -7.60
C ASN A 580 -14.12 -33.33 -8.08
N ASP A 581 -14.40 -32.10 -8.52
CA ASP A 581 -15.73 -31.69 -8.99
C ASP A 581 -16.26 -32.54 -10.15
N ALA A 582 -15.38 -32.99 -11.05
CA ALA A 582 -15.77 -33.77 -12.22
C ALA A 582 -16.36 -35.13 -11.82
N ALA A 583 -15.81 -35.77 -10.78
CA ALA A 583 -16.30 -37.03 -10.24
C ALA A 583 -17.25 -36.86 -9.04
N LYS A 584 -17.48 -35.63 -8.57
CA LYS A 584 -18.27 -35.30 -7.37
C LYS A 584 -17.79 -36.05 -6.13
N GLU A 585 -16.48 -36.14 -5.98
CA GLU A 585 -15.84 -36.82 -4.86
C GLU A 585 -14.83 -35.89 -4.18
N ILE A 586 -14.57 -36.14 -2.90
CA ILE A 586 -13.43 -35.61 -2.17
C ILE A 586 -12.44 -36.75 -1.94
N ILE A 587 -11.21 -36.56 -2.42
CA ILE A 587 -10.13 -37.54 -2.29
C ILE A 587 -9.38 -37.22 -1.01
N VAL A 588 -9.20 -38.24 -0.16
CA VAL A 588 -8.59 -38.10 1.17
C VAL A 588 -7.32 -38.93 1.25
N GLY A 589 -6.27 -38.34 1.81
CA GLY A 589 -4.99 -38.95 2.10
C GLY A 589 -4.66 -38.84 3.59
N ASN A 590 -3.79 -39.73 4.05
CA ASN A 590 -3.36 -39.82 5.45
C ASN A 590 -4.52 -40.05 6.46
N GLY A 591 -5.50 -40.87 6.08
CA GLY A 591 -6.59 -41.29 6.95
C GLY A 591 -7.82 -40.38 6.87
N LEU A 592 -9.00 -40.98 6.74
CA LEU A 592 -10.28 -40.28 6.88
C LEU A 592 -10.54 -39.90 8.35
N ASN A 593 -10.96 -38.66 8.58
CA ASN A 593 -11.41 -38.20 9.90
C ASN A 593 -12.86 -37.67 9.84
N LYS A 594 -13.48 -37.56 11.02
CA LYS A 594 -14.87 -37.11 11.18
C LYS A 594 -15.15 -35.71 10.60
N TYR A 595 -14.13 -34.86 10.52
CA TYR A 595 -14.26 -33.48 10.03
C TYR A 595 -14.43 -33.48 8.50
N VAL A 596 -13.61 -34.25 7.79
CA VAL A 596 -13.74 -34.43 6.33
C VAL A 596 -15.05 -35.15 5.99
N GLU A 597 -15.48 -36.13 6.79
CA GLU A 597 -16.79 -36.77 6.59
C GLU A 597 -17.94 -35.77 6.71
N PHE A 598 -17.91 -34.90 7.73
CA PHE A 598 -18.92 -33.87 7.91
C PHE A 598 -18.95 -32.87 6.75
N ASP A 599 -17.77 -32.42 6.29
CA ASP A 599 -17.65 -31.50 5.15
C ASP A 599 -18.14 -32.14 3.84
N ALA A 600 -17.83 -33.43 3.63
CA ALA A 600 -18.30 -34.18 2.46
C ALA A 600 -19.84 -34.32 2.44
N VAL A 601 -20.47 -34.58 3.59
CA VAL A 601 -21.93 -34.62 3.73
C VAL A 601 -22.55 -33.25 3.49
N ALA A 602 -21.96 -32.19 4.06
CA ALA A 602 -22.42 -30.81 3.86
C ALA A 602 -22.33 -30.36 2.39
N CYS A 603 -21.34 -30.88 1.66
CA CYS A 603 -21.13 -30.63 0.24
C CYS A 603 -21.80 -31.67 -0.68
N ASP A 604 -22.49 -32.69 -0.15
CA ASP A 604 -23.12 -33.75 -0.96
C ASP A 604 -22.16 -34.44 -1.95
N VAL A 605 -20.92 -34.69 -1.52
CA VAL A 605 -19.88 -35.38 -2.33
C VAL A 605 -19.51 -36.72 -1.73
N ALA A 606 -19.09 -37.66 -2.60
CA ALA A 606 -18.60 -38.96 -2.16
C ALA A 606 -17.20 -38.86 -1.56
N VAL A 607 -16.91 -39.61 -0.50
CA VAL A 607 -15.56 -39.69 0.07
C VAL A 607 -14.78 -40.83 -0.57
N LYS A 608 -13.55 -40.56 -1.01
CA LYS A 608 -12.64 -41.56 -1.56
C LYS A 608 -11.28 -41.49 -0.87
N GLU A 609 -11.02 -42.46 -0.01
CA GLU A 609 -9.74 -42.60 0.65
C GLU A 609 -8.71 -43.23 -0.30
N SER A 610 -7.48 -42.71 -0.30
CA SER A 610 -6.39 -43.22 -1.12
C SER A 610 -5.12 -43.48 -0.32
N ASN A 611 -4.57 -44.69 -0.51
CA ASN A 611 -3.26 -45.09 0.02
C ASN A 611 -2.08 -44.47 -0.76
N ASP A 612 -2.32 -43.98 -1.98
CA ASP A 612 -1.31 -43.33 -2.84
C ASP A 612 -1.87 -41.99 -3.33
N PHE A 613 -2.08 -41.08 -2.38
CA PHE A 613 -2.79 -39.82 -2.55
C PHE A 613 -2.22 -38.97 -3.69
N VAL A 614 -0.91 -38.77 -3.72
CA VAL A 614 -0.23 -37.94 -4.74
C VAL A 614 -0.40 -38.50 -6.15
N LYS A 615 -0.41 -39.83 -6.33
CA LYS A 615 -0.71 -40.43 -7.65
C LYS A 615 -2.18 -40.39 -8.02
N THR A 616 -3.06 -40.42 -7.02
CA THR A 616 -4.51 -40.41 -7.23
C THR A 616 -5.00 -39.02 -7.64
N VAL A 617 -4.42 -37.97 -7.07
CA VAL A 617 -4.65 -36.58 -7.48
C VAL A 617 -3.77 -36.25 -8.69
N ASN A 618 -4.13 -36.79 -9.84
CA ASN A 618 -3.44 -36.58 -11.12
C ASN A 618 -4.12 -35.53 -12.02
N PHE A 619 -4.94 -34.67 -11.42
CA PHE A 619 -5.71 -33.61 -12.08
C PHE A 619 -5.42 -32.28 -11.38
N GLY A 620 -5.76 -31.16 -12.04
CA GLY A 620 -5.62 -29.83 -11.45
C GLY A 620 -6.67 -29.57 -10.38
N PHE A 621 -6.28 -28.96 -9.27
CA PHE A 621 -7.14 -28.71 -8.12
C PHE A 621 -7.01 -27.27 -7.61
N ASN A 622 -8.05 -26.78 -6.97
CA ASN A 622 -8.18 -25.38 -6.57
C ASN A 622 -7.90 -25.12 -5.09
N LYS A 623 -8.00 -26.16 -4.26
CA LYS A 623 -7.88 -26.06 -2.81
C LYS A 623 -7.31 -27.36 -2.26
N ILE A 624 -6.36 -27.23 -1.34
CA ILE A 624 -5.96 -28.33 -0.46
C ILE A 624 -6.56 -28.05 0.91
N LEU A 625 -7.23 -29.05 1.48
CA LEU A 625 -7.84 -28.98 2.80
C LEU A 625 -7.07 -29.88 3.76
N LEU A 626 -6.52 -29.30 4.83
CA LEU A 626 -5.92 -30.03 5.94
C LEU A 626 -6.88 -30.04 7.11
N SER A 627 -7.02 -31.18 7.77
CA SER A 627 -7.97 -31.33 8.87
C SER A 627 -7.44 -32.17 10.02
N GLY A 628 -7.79 -31.78 11.24
CA GLY A 628 -7.33 -32.44 12.45
C GLY A 628 -7.91 -31.82 13.73
N GLU A 629 -7.36 -32.22 14.87
CA GLU A 629 -7.80 -31.73 16.18
C GLU A 629 -7.43 -30.24 16.37
N PRO A 630 -8.34 -29.40 16.93
CA PRO A 630 -8.16 -27.94 16.99
C PRO A 630 -6.87 -27.48 17.66
N ASP A 631 -6.43 -28.19 18.70
CA ASP A 631 -5.23 -27.86 19.48
C ASP A 631 -3.96 -27.92 18.63
N ASN A 632 -3.94 -28.77 17.59
CA ASN A 632 -2.80 -28.92 16.69
C ASN A 632 -2.90 -28.00 15.47
N MET A 633 -4.11 -27.67 15.00
CA MET A 633 -4.29 -26.96 13.72
C MET A 633 -3.64 -25.58 13.68
N LYS A 634 -3.53 -24.87 14.82
CA LYS A 634 -2.82 -23.58 14.88
C LYS A 634 -1.31 -23.73 14.62
N ASN A 635 -0.71 -24.82 15.08
CA ASN A 635 0.70 -25.11 14.81
C ASN A 635 0.90 -25.56 13.35
N VAL A 636 -0.04 -26.34 12.83
CA VAL A 636 -0.05 -26.76 11.41
C VAL A 636 -0.17 -25.56 10.48
N GLU A 637 -1.07 -24.62 10.76
CA GLU A 637 -1.19 -23.35 10.01
C GLU A 637 0.14 -22.61 9.98
N LYS A 638 0.75 -22.37 11.14
CA LYS A 638 2.03 -21.67 11.24
C LYS A 638 3.14 -22.37 10.46
N HIS A 639 3.26 -23.70 10.61
CA HIS A 639 4.26 -24.51 9.90
C HIS A 639 4.06 -24.47 8.39
N MET A 640 2.81 -24.61 7.92
CA MET A 640 2.49 -24.54 6.50
C MET A 640 2.71 -23.13 5.93
N LEU A 641 2.44 -22.08 6.70
CA LEU A 641 2.71 -20.69 6.32
C LEU A 641 4.21 -20.43 6.18
N GLU A 642 5.04 -20.93 7.11
CA GLU A 642 6.49 -20.80 7.04
C GLU A 642 7.09 -21.50 5.82
N MET A 643 6.54 -22.66 5.45
CA MET A 643 7.05 -23.50 4.36
C MET A 643 6.53 -23.12 2.97
N PHE A 644 5.28 -22.67 2.87
CA PHE A 644 4.58 -22.49 1.60
C PHE A 644 3.92 -21.12 1.44
N GLY A 645 4.01 -20.23 2.44
CA GLY A 645 3.36 -18.91 2.42
C GLY A 645 3.91 -17.95 1.38
N ASP A 646 5.04 -18.27 0.73
CA ASP A 646 5.57 -17.58 -0.44
C ASP A 646 4.83 -18.00 -1.74
N LYS A 647 4.37 -19.26 -1.83
CA LYS A 647 3.76 -19.86 -3.03
C LYS A 647 2.23 -19.90 -3.01
N VAL A 648 1.63 -20.08 -1.84
CA VAL A 648 0.19 -20.23 -1.65
C VAL A 648 -0.30 -19.40 -0.46
N ASN A 649 -1.59 -19.08 -0.47
CA ASN A 649 -2.26 -18.53 0.70
C ASN A 649 -2.57 -19.68 1.66
N VAL A 650 -2.11 -19.58 2.89
CA VAL A 650 -2.36 -20.56 3.96
C VAL A 650 -3.10 -19.84 5.07
N PHE A 651 -4.28 -20.34 5.44
CA PHE A 651 -5.04 -19.79 6.55
C PHE A 651 -5.96 -20.84 7.16
N ARG A 652 -6.34 -20.64 8.41
CA ARG A 652 -7.32 -21.47 9.09
C ARG A 652 -8.74 -20.92 8.87
N SER A 653 -9.60 -21.70 8.22
CA SER A 653 -11.00 -21.31 7.93
C SER A 653 -11.97 -21.64 9.07
N ASP A 654 -11.65 -22.68 9.83
CA ASP A 654 -12.39 -23.19 10.99
C ASP A 654 -11.38 -23.76 12.00
N PRO A 655 -11.67 -23.85 13.31
CA PRO A 655 -10.78 -24.48 14.28
C PRO A 655 -10.18 -25.84 13.84
N HIS A 656 -10.89 -26.60 13.00
CA HIS A 656 -10.48 -27.92 12.52
C HIS A 656 -9.81 -27.93 11.14
N PHE A 657 -9.85 -26.82 10.39
CA PHE A 657 -9.47 -26.78 8.97
C PHE A 657 -8.42 -25.72 8.65
N VAL A 658 -7.33 -26.15 8.01
CA VAL A 658 -6.35 -25.25 7.36
C VAL A 658 -6.46 -25.42 5.85
N GLU A 659 -6.61 -24.31 5.16
CA GLU A 659 -6.78 -24.27 3.71
C GLU A 659 -5.54 -23.73 3.04
N LEU A 660 -5.14 -24.37 1.94
CA LEU A 660 -4.12 -23.84 1.04
C LEU A 660 -4.79 -23.52 -0.29
N LEU A 661 -4.80 -22.23 -0.61
CA LEU A 661 -5.35 -21.67 -1.84
C LEU A 661 -4.22 -21.05 -2.68
N PRO A 662 -4.40 -20.87 -3.99
CA PRO A 662 -3.47 -20.10 -4.80
C PRO A 662 -3.18 -18.71 -4.22
N LYS A 663 -2.01 -18.16 -4.49
CA LYS A 663 -1.68 -16.78 -4.12
C LYS A 663 -2.58 -15.76 -4.80
N TYR A 664 -2.84 -14.65 -4.10
CA TYR A 664 -3.58 -13.49 -4.62
C TYR A 664 -5.01 -13.80 -5.08
N VAL A 665 -5.67 -14.73 -4.39
CA VAL A 665 -7.08 -15.07 -4.62
C VAL A 665 -7.91 -14.82 -3.36
N ASP A 666 -9.07 -14.24 -3.55
CA ASP A 666 -10.16 -14.14 -2.58
C ASP A 666 -11.48 -13.88 -3.33
N LYS A 667 -12.60 -13.83 -2.61
CA LYS A 667 -13.94 -13.61 -3.18
C LYS A 667 -14.03 -12.29 -3.96
N GLY A 668 -13.46 -11.20 -3.44
CA GLY A 668 -13.43 -9.88 -4.08
C GLY A 668 -12.68 -9.88 -5.42
N VAL A 669 -11.51 -10.52 -5.49
CA VAL A 669 -10.76 -10.69 -6.77
C VAL A 669 -11.60 -11.47 -7.79
N ALA A 670 -12.34 -12.49 -7.34
CA ALA A 670 -13.21 -13.26 -8.21
C ALA A 670 -14.42 -12.46 -8.71
N VAL A 671 -15.02 -11.65 -7.84
CA VAL A 671 -16.10 -10.72 -8.20
C VAL A 671 -15.59 -9.72 -9.24
N GLU A 672 -14.42 -9.12 -9.03
CA GLU A 672 -13.82 -8.20 -9.99
C GLU A 672 -13.66 -8.82 -11.37
N LYS A 673 -13.09 -10.04 -11.45
CA LYS A 673 -12.90 -10.75 -12.71
C LYS A 673 -14.22 -11.05 -13.40
N LEU A 674 -15.23 -11.47 -12.63
CA LEU A 674 -16.58 -11.68 -13.15
C LEU A 674 -17.18 -10.38 -13.71
N MET A 675 -17.11 -9.29 -12.98
CA MET A 675 -17.73 -8.02 -13.39
C MET A 675 -17.04 -7.42 -14.61
N ARG A 676 -15.70 -7.52 -14.71
CA ARG A 676 -14.96 -7.16 -15.93
C ARG A 676 -15.40 -8.00 -17.13
N TYR A 677 -15.58 -9.31 -16.98
CA TYR A 677 -16.08 -10.18 -18.04
C TYR A 677 -17.50 -9.78 -18.49
N LEU A 678 -18.35 -9.38 -17.54
CA LEU A 678 -19.72 -8.94 -17.84
C LEU A 678 -19.82 -7.51 -18.36
N GLY A 679 -18.74 -6.73 -18.32
CA GLY A 679 -18.75 -5.30 -18.64
C GLY A 679 -19.58 -4.47 -17.66
N ILE A 680 -19.72 -4.93 -16.41
CA ILE A 680 -20.47 -4.23 -15.35
C ILE A 680 -19.48 -3.45 -14.50
N ASN A 681 -19.74 -2.15 -14.33
CA ASN A 681 -18.90 -1.30 -13.49
C ASN A 681 -19.18 -1.56 -12.00
N ARG A 682 -18.15 -1.48 -11.15
CA ARG A 682 -18.24 -1.85 -9.72
C ARG A 682 -19.36 -1.11 -9.00
N GLU A 683 -19.62 0.16 -9.37
CA GLU A 683 -20.67 1.01 -8.80
C GLU A 683 -22.08 0.43 -8.91
N LYS A 684 -22.29 -0.49 -9.88
CA LYS A 684 -23.57 -1.16 -10.15
C LYS A 684 -23.64 -2.58 -9.62
N VAL A 685 -22.75 -2.94 -8.69
CA VAL A 685 -22.66 -4.27 -8.09
C VAL A 685 -23.02 -4.20 -6.61
N ILE A 686 -23.87 -5.13 -6.18
CA ILE A 686 -24.16 -5.39 -4.76
C ILE A 686 -23.40 -6.65 -4.34
N CYS A 687 -22.71 -6.62 -3.20
CA CYS A 687 -22.17 -7.83 -2.58
C CYS A 687 -22.75 -7.99 -1.18
N VAL A 688 -23.32 -9.17 -0.88
CA VAL A 688 -23.97 -9.47 0.40
C VAL A 688 -23.21 -10.57 1.12
N GLY A 689 -22.87 -10.36 2.40
CA GLY A 689 -22.15 -11.34 3.22
C GLY A 689 -22.33 -11.11 4.71
N ASP A 690 -21.87 -12.06 5.52
CA ASP A 690 -22.03 -12.03 6.98
C ASP A 690 -20.70 -12.21 7.75
N SER A 691 -19.65 -12.68 7.07
CA SER A 691 -18.41 -13.09 7.71
C SER A 691 -17.20 -12.26 7.24
N ILE A 692 -16.08 -12.39 7.96
CA ILE A 692 -14.84 -11.69 7.61
C ILE A 692 -14.32 -12.09 6.22
N ASN A 693 -14.56 -13.33 5.78
CA ASN A 693 -14.09 -13.80 4.48
C ASN A 693 -14.84 -13.13 3.30
N ASP A 694 -15.97 -12.46 3.58
CA ASP A 694 -16.78 -11.72 2.61
C ASP A 694 -16.34 -10.26 2.46
N MET A 695 -15.52 -9.76 3.39
CA MET A 695 -15.08 -8.37 3.43
C MET A 695 -14.47 -7.90 2.12
N SER A 696 -13.71 -8.75 1.42
CA SER A 696 -13.07 -8.37 0.16
C SER A 696 -14.08 -8.14 -0.96
N MET A 697 -15.15 -8.94 -1.04
CA MET A 697 -16.21 -8.70 -2.02
C MET A 697 -17.13 -7.54 -1.63
N LEU A 698 -17.38 -7.32 -0.33
CA LEU A 698 -18.13 -6.16 0.17
C LEU A 698 -17.42 -4.84 -0.15
N ARG A 699 -16.09 -4.79 0.04
CA ARG A 699 -15.27 -3.62 -0.28
C ARG A 699 -15.15 -3.35 -1.79
N TYR A 700 -15.18 -4.39 -2.61
CA TYR A 700 -15.13 -4.25 -4.07
C TYR A 700 -16.43 -3.62 -4.63
N ALA A 701 -17.57 -3.99 -4.07
CA ALA A 701 -18.88 -3.61 -4.58
C ALA A 701 -19.14 -2.10 -4.48
N GLY A 702 -19.93 -1.58 -5.41
CA GLY A 702 -20.52 -0.25 -5.30
C GLY A 702 -21.49 -0.11 -4.13
N MET A 703 -22.04 -1.25 -3.67
CA MET A 703 -22.74 -1.36 -2.40
C MET A 703 -22.40 -2.67 -1.71
N GLY A 704 -21.57 -2.58 -0.66
CA GLY A 704 -21.31 -3.68 0.26
C GLY A 704 -22.45 -3.80 1.27
N VAL A 705 -22.97 -5.00 1.46
CA VAL A 705 -24.11 -5.27 2.32
C VAL A 705 -23.76 -6.33 3.36
N ALA A 706 -23.90 -5.98 4.64
CA ALA A 706 -23.72 -6.91 5.74
C ALA A 706 -25.08 -7.44 6.23
N MET A 707 -25.16 -8.74 6.48
CA MET A 707 -26.36 -9.34 7.09
C MET A 707 -26.56 -8.89 8.55
N GLY A 708 -27.79 -8.93 9.05
CA GLY A 708 -28.10 -8.56 10.44
C GLY A 708 -27.42 -9.46 11.48
N ASN A 709 -27.13 -10.71 11.12
CA ASN A 709 -26.35 -11.67 11.91
C ASN A 709 -24.83 -11.54 11.72
N ALA A 710 -24.36 -10.61 10.88
CA ALA A 710 -22.94 -10.43 10.62
C ALA A 710 -22.19 -9.95 11.87
N GLN A 711 -20.89 -10.25 11.90
CA GLN A 711 -19.98 -9.76 12.93
C GLN A 711 -19.90 -8.22 12.89
N ASP A 712 -19.70 -7.56 14.03
CA ASP A 712 -19.70 -6.08 14.12
C ASP A 712 -18.70 -5.43 13.16
N LYS A 713 -17.54 -6.06 12.95
CA LYS A 713 -16.51 -5.61 12.00
C LYS A 713 -17.00 -5.61 10.55
N VAL A 714 -17.84 -6.58 10.18
CA VAL A 714 -18.44 -6.69 8.84
C VAL A 714 -19.56 -5.66 8.67
N LYS A 715 -20.35 -5.41 9.73
CA LYS A 715 -21.37 -4.36 9.73
C LYS A 715 -20.78 -2.95 9.59
N GLN A 716 -19.66 -2.69 10.27
CA GLN A 716 -18.99 -1.38 10.22
C GLN A 716 -18.36 -1.08 8.85
N SER A 717 -18.01 -2.12 8.08
CA SER A 717 -17.39 -1.96 6.77
C SER A 717 -18.39 -1.89 5.62
N ALA A 718 -19.61 -2.42 5.81
CA ALA A 718 -20.67 -2.40 4.83
C ALA A 718 -21.32 -1.01 4.69
N ASP A 719 -21.86 -0.74 3.50
CA ASP A 719 -22.62 0.48 3.20
C ASP A 719 -24.07 0.36 3.65
N TYR A 720 -24.58 -0.86 3.75
CA TYR A 720 -25.92 -1.18 4.26
C TYR A 720 -25.90 -2.42 5.14
N VAL A 721 -26.69 -2.40 6.22
CA VAL A 721 -26.90 -3.55 7.09
C VAL A 721 -28.36 -3.99 6.96
N THR A 722 -28.57 -5.24 6.56
CA THR A 722 -29.91 -5.81 6.40
C THR A 722 -30.43 -6.40 7.71
N LEU A 723 -31.66 -6.90 7.70
CA LEU A 723 -32.15 -7.85 8.69
C LEU A 723 -31.30 -9.15 8.67
N SER A 724 -31.56 -10.09 9.58
CA SER A 724 -30.83 -11.36 9.56
C SER A 724 -31.22 -12.24 8.36
N HIS A 725 -30.38 -13.23 8.05
CA HIS A 725 -30.70 -14.31 7.12
C HIS A 725 -32.06 -15.00 7.43
N ASP A 726 -32.41 -15.17 8.72
CA ASP A 726 -33.71 -15.71 9.15
C ASP A 726 -34.91 -14.77 8.91
N GLU A 727 -34.67 -13.51 8.55
CA GLU A 727 -35.69 -12.47 8.31
C GLU A 727 -35.71 -12.00 6.85
N ASP A 728 -35.35 -12.91 5.92
CA ASP A 728 -35.32 -12.67 4.47
C ASP A 728 -34.41 -11.50 4.06
N GLY A 729 -33.28 -11.31 4.76
CA GLY A 729 -32.36 -10.19 4.52
C GLY A 729 -31.97 -9.99 3.05
N VAL A 730 -31.64 -11.08 2.33
CA VAL A 730 -31.31 -11.05 0.90
C VAL A 730 -32.48 -10.60 0.03
N ALA A 731 -33.70 -11.10 0.28
CA ALA A 731 -34.89 -10.69 -0.45
C ALA A 731 -35.16 -9.19 -0.25
N ASN A 732 -35.06 -8.71 0.99
CA ASN A 732 -35.27 -7.30 1.31
C ASN A 732 -34.26 -6.38 0.61
N VAL A 733 -33.01 -6.81 0.43
CA VAL A 733 -31.98 -6.08 -0.33
C VAL A 733 -32.36 -5.99 -1.82
N ILE A 734 -32.78 -7.09 -2.43
CA ILE A 734 -33.17 -7.10 -3.85
C ILE A 734 -34.45 -6.27 -4.07
N ASP A 735 -35.44 -6.40 -3.19
CA ASP A 735 -36.69 -5.62 -3.24
C ASP A 735 -36.39 -4.12 -3.12
N LYS A 736 -35.44 -3.74 -2.25
CA LYS A 736 -35.10 -2.34 -1.99
C LYS A 736 -34.26 -1.70 -3.09
N PHE A 737 -33.25 -2.40 -3.58
CA PHE A 737 -32.17 -1.81 -4.40
C PHE A 737 -32.10 -2.35 -5.83
N MET A 738 -32.91 -3.35 -6.16
CA MET A 738 -32.92 -3.93 -7.50
C MET A 738 -34.33 -4.05 -8.04
N THR A 739 -35.33 -3.34 -7.49
CA THR A 739 -36.71 -3.38 -7.98
C THR A 739 -37.19 -1.96 -8.27
N PRO A 740 -37.83 -1.70 -9.42
CA PRO A 740 -38.36 -0.37 -9.71
C PRO A 740 -39.38 0.06 -8.65
N ALA A 741 -39.28 1.29 -8.13
CA ALA A 741 -40.27 1.82 -7.21
C ALA A 741 -41.67 1.79 -7.87
N SER A 742 -42.66 1.18 -7.21
CA SER A 742 -44.03 1.16 -7.69
C SER A 742 -44.59 2.58 -7.75
N LYS A 743 -44.94 3.07 -8.95
CA LYS A 743 -45.79 4.25 -9.12
C LYS A 743 -47.23 3.95 -8.68
N GLU A 744 -47.47 3.75 -7.39
CA GLU A 744 -48.83 3.72 -6.84
C GLU A 744 -48.83 4.30 -5.42
N LYS A 745 -49.09 5.62 -5.35
CA LYS A 745 -49.89 6.32 -4.33
C LYS A 745 -49.91 7.81 -4.67
N ASP A 746 -50.59 8.15 -5.76
CA ASP A 746 -51.07 9.53 -6.00
C ASP A 746 -52.35 9.54 -6.84
N ASP A 747 -53.20 8.53 -6.64
CA ASP A 747 -54.60 8.53 -7.09
C ASP A 747 -55.45 7.88 -6.00
N ASN A 748 -55.73 8.64 -4.92
CA ASN A 748 -57.01 8.67 -4.20
C ASN A 748 -56.91 9.51 -2.91
N VAL A 749 -57.50 10.71 -3.02
CA VAL A 749 -58.19 11.58 -2.03
C VAL A 749 -57.66 13.00 -2.01
#